data_AF-A0A259CRA0-F1
#
_entry.id   AF-A0A259CRA0-F1
#
_cell.length_a   1.000
_cell.length_b   1.000
_cell.length_c   1.000
_cell.angle_alpha   90.00
_cell.angle_beta   90.00
_cell.angle_gamma   90.00
#
_symmetry.space_group_name_H-M   'P 1'
#
loop_
_entity.id
_entity.type
_entity.pdbx_description
1 polymer ?
#
loop_
_entity_poly.entity_id
_entity_poly.type
_entity_poly.pdbx_seq_one_letter_code
_entity_poly.pdbx_strand_id
1 'polypeptide(L)'
;MKHSCCNSMGIKLFLLLLLVTSLQAKKSHDIALYYGTNPSQTFMQYFDWIVVDPDVINPAVKKRFEKKLFAYVSVGEIEPWRKSNAPYDKKWIIASNKAWDSKIADYTQLDYRNYVLARMKRLYAHGYRGFFLDTLDAPFGSIAPKDEIVYKEGLSELLVQIRTTFPDAKIIANRGFEVQKTLCLNVDAVAAESLYQKIDTKDFTYKEVSKEDRDWLRNQLKAVQNCNLEAISIDYVSPKNKKLQKETVDKIVSEGFTPYVTDYKLLTHGMGEKALLSREVLILYDGSTLTKDDIIRSEPHLILSTPLEYLGYIPKLHDIREGFPELSQENLAGIIVWDGGENETELFSFIEEVIHSNIKVLFLNSFGFTITPQKAKFLGLSMIDNPSHLLDPITITHRDAIVGYETQPFLKNQSPIIEVVEGNPLIRAQNSLGQPFVPAALTPWGGYALDQSFMISSSNTSIWAIDPVELFRLALQLPPIPAPNVTTENGSRLWMTHVDGDGMIEKTRFKPDEYAVETLYNEVFKQYKIPQSVSVIVGEVAPNGIAPLLSNRMIKGVKEIFKLPYVEPASHSFSHPFQWKKIVEAQGDSEGYNLPIKGYTFLLNTELQGSIDYINTNLTPPSKNASMLFWTGGCNPPEEVLREAQEANILTINGGDTTIQKNAPWLSLVSPISIKKGDYRQILAPNQNENVYTGNWIFPKWGYKRVIETFEMTDKPRRYKPIDLYYHFYSASLSSSLASLKSVYDYVLTQKTLPLYISDYIRIADDFYNTSIATIENGWEIRNAGELKTLRLPKDNHYPDFTKSDGIVGFYDDADGRYIHLNGQGVYTLVMSDKVPLVPYLIQSNGRVITSRNSTLVLKSYVPFQSKWNLPSGCEIKTNQKMTISKIKEGVVSVTSSFPTEVKFEFICH
;
A
#
# COMPACT_ATOMS: atom_id res chain seq x y z
N MET A 1 0.41 -23.00 79.48
CA MET A 1 -0.86 -23.35 78.80
C MET A 1 -1.14 -22.32 77.72
N LYS A 2 -1.67 -22.77 76.59
CA LYS A 2 -1.84 -22.06 75.30
C LYS A 2 -2.65 -20.77 75.40
N HIS A 3 -2.18 -19.70 74.77
CA HIS A 3 -2.90 -18.96 73.70
C HIS A 3 -2.13 -17.70 73.27
N SER A 4 -2.26 -17.37 71.98
CA SER A 4 -2.00 -16.09 71.31
C SER A 4 -0.76 -16.03 70.41
N CYS A 5 -0.98 -16.26 69.12
CA CYS A 5 -0.27 -15.62 67.99
C CYS A 5 -0.84 -16.13 66.65
N CYS A 6 -2.03 -15.66 66.27
CA CYS A 6 -2.55 -15.79 64.92
C CYS A 6 -3.43 -14.56 64.65
N ASN A 7 -2.84 -13.46 64.14
CA ASN A 7 -3.63 -12.47 63.39
C ASN A 7 -2.85 -11.39 62.59
N SER A 8 -1.53 -11.47 62.40
CA SER A 8 -0.81 -10.44 61.64
C SER A 8 -0.41 -10.82 60.20
N MET A 9 -0.61 -12.08 59.79
CA MET A 9 -0.04 -12.58 58.52
C MET A 9 -1.07 -12.72 57.37
N GLY A 10 -2.37 -12.79 57.68
CA GLY A 10 -3.44 -12.85 56.67
C GLY A 10 -3.81 -11.51 56.04
N ILE A 11 -3.64 -10.40 56.77
CA ILE A 11 -4.04 -9.06 56.29
C ILE A 11 -2.97 -8.45 55.37
N LYS A 12 -1.69 -8.80 55.54
CA LYS A 12 -0.63 -8.33 54.63
C LYS A 12 -0.61 -9.07 53.28
N LEU A 13 -1.07 -10.32 53.22
CA LEU A 13 -1.13 -11.07 51.96
C LEU A 13 -2.36 -10.70 51.12
N PHE A 14 -3.45 -10.23 51.76
CA PHE A 14 -4.64 -9.71 51.05
C PHE A 14 -4.45 -8.28 50.55
N LEU A 15 -3.67 -7.44 51.26
CA LEU A 15 -3.29 -6.10 50.77
C LEU A 15 -2.20 -6.11 49.68
N LEU A 16 -1.35 -7.16 49.60
CA LEU A 16 -0.38 -7.30 48.50
C LEU A 16 -1.02 -7.88 47.22
N LEU A 17 -2.14 -8.63 47.33
CA LEU A 17 -2.91 -9.10 46.17
C LEU A 17 -3.88 -8.06 45.60
N LEU A 18 -4.15 -6.95 46.31
CA LEU A 18 -4.99 -5.83 45.84
C LEU A 18 -4.19 -4.66 45.24
N LEU A 19 -2.85 -4.76 45.18
CA LEU A 19 -1.96 -3.74 44.60
C LEU A 19 -1.32 -4.16 43.26
N VAL A 20 -1.74 -5.29 42.70
CA VAL A 20 -1.43 -5.71 41.32
C VAL A 20 -2.72 -5.95 40.53
N THR A 21 -3.72 -5.07 40.69
CA THR A 21 -4.50 -4.72 39.50
C THR A 21 -3.56 -3.90 38.65
N SER A 22 -2.91 -4.54 37.68
CA SER A 22 -2.33 -3.81 36.56
C SER A 22 -3.43 -2.87 36.05
N LEU A 23 -3.31 -1.58 36.35
CA LEU A 23 -3.85 -0.54 35.50
C LEU A 23 -3.17 -0.78 34.15
N GLN A 24 -3.71 -1.70 33.36
CA GLN A 24 -3.52 -1.64 31.92
C GLN A 24 -4.13 -0.31 31.55
N ALA A 25 -3.27 0.71 31.43
CA ALA A 25 -3.63 1.95 30.78
C ALA A 25 -4.30 1.52 29.47
N LYS A 26 -5.59 1.83 29.34
CA LYS A 26 -6.34 1.54 28.13
C LYS A 26 -5.57 2.25 27.00
N LYS A 27 -5.01 1.49 26.07
CA LYS A 27 -4.27 2.04 24.93
C LYS A 27 -5.22 3.02 24.22
N SER A 28 -4.79 4.28 24.07
CA SER A 28 -5.50 5.28 23.28
C SER A 28 -5.56 4.82 21.83
N HIS A 29 -6.64 5.18 21.14
CA HIS A 29 -6.76 4.91 19.71
C HIS A 29 -6.04 6.02 18.94
N ASP A 30 -5.34 5.64 17.87
CA ASP A 30 -4.89 6.63 16.89
C ASP A 30 -6.13 7.11 16.11
N ILE A 31 -6.51 8.38 16.26
CA ILE A 31 -7.69 8.98 15.61
C ILE A 31 -7.30 10.01 14.53
N ALA A 32 -8.08 10.06 13.46
CA ALA A 32 -8.02 11.12 12.46
C ALA A 32 -9.40 11.67 12.09
N LEU A 33 -9.42 12.91 11.62
CA LEU A 33 -10.57 13.56 10.97
C LEU A 33 -10.15 14.01 9.57
N TYR A 34 -10.95 13.66 8.56
CA TYR A 34 -10.70 14.02 7.17
C TYR A 34 -12.01 14.11 6.37
N TYR A 35 -12.38 15.32 5.93
CA TYR A 35 -13.62 15.60 5.18
C TYR A 35 -13.41 15.78 3.67
N GLY A 36 -12.19 15.50 3.18
CA GLY A 36 -11.90 15.43 1.75
C GLY A 36 -12.42 14.14 1.10
N THR A 37 -12.28 14.06 -0.22
CA THR A 37 -12.80 12.94 -1.04
C THR A 37 -11.88 11.73 -1.05
N ASN A 38 -10.57 11.95 -1.15
CA ASN A 38 -9.58 10.93 -1.53
C ASN A 38 -8.35 10.94 -0.59
N PRO A 39 -8.50 10.55 0.69
CA PRO A 39 -7.34 10.42 1.57
C PRO A 39 -6.39 9.32 1.06
N SER A 40 -5.09 9.47 1.29
CA SER A 40 -4.10 8.46 0.88
C SER A 40 -4.34 7.10 1.57
N GLN A 41 -4.05 6.00 0.89
CA GLN A 41 -4.29 4.65 1.45
C GLN A 41 -3.43 4.38 2.69
N THR A 42 -2.20 4.89 2.71
CA THR A 42 -1.30 4.75 3.87
C THR A 42 -1.81 5.52 5.09
N PHE A 43 -2.42 6.69 4.89
CA PHE A 43 -3.11 7.42 5.96
C PHE A 43 -4.28 6.60 6.52
N MET A 44 -5.15 6.08 5.65
CA MET A 44 -6.29 5.26 6.07
C MET A 44 -5.88 3.95 6.77
N GLN A 45 -4.75 3.36 6.37
CA GLN A 45 -4.24 2.15 7.01
C GLN A 45 -3.69 2.42 8.43
N TYR A 46 -3.18 3.62 8.70
CA TYR A 46 -2.54 3.92 9.97
C TYR A 46 -3.55 4.03 11.13
N PHE A 47 -4.54 4.91 11.01
CA PHE A 47 -5.44 5.23 12.12
C PHE A 47 -6.39 4.08 12.48
N ASP A 48 -6.75 4.00 13.77
CA ASP A 48 -7.74 3.06 14.29
C ASP A 48 -9.16 3.56 13.98
N TRP A 49 -9.40 4.85 14.24
CA TRP A 49 -10.68 5.54 14.04
C TRP A 49 -10.50 6.74 13.10
N ILE A 50 -11.36 6.85 12.07
CA ILE A 50 -11.28 7.93 11.09
C ILE A 50 -12.65 8.55 10.90
N VAL A 51 -12.81 9.80 11.31
CA VAL A 51 -14.04 10.56 11.07
C VAL A 51 -14.01 11.12 9.66
N VAL A 52 -15.06 10.80 8.90
CA VAL A 52 -15.21 11.25 7.51
C VAL A 52 -16.56 11.89 7.28
N ASP A 53 -16.63 12.76 6.28
CA ASP A 53 -17.91 13.19 5.74
C ASP A 53 -18.50 12.06 4.86
N PRO A 54 -19.62 11.44 5.27
CA PRO A 54 -20.17 10.30 4.56
C PRO A 54 -20.78 10.65 3.20
N ASP A 55 -21.02 11.93 2.91
CA ASP A 55 -21.62 12.38 1.65
C ASP A 55 -20.57 12.67 0.56
N VAL A 56 -19.28 12.69 0.93
CA VAL A 56 -18.12 13.13 0.12
C VAL A 56 -17.07 12.02 -0.10
N ILE A 57 -16.84 11.16 0.89
CA ILE A 57 -15.79 10.12 0.83
C ILE A 57 -15.95 9.20 -0.39
N ASN A 58 -14.83 8.87 -1.05
CA ASN A 58 -14.80 7.95 -2.18
C ASN A 58 -15.38 6.56 -1.82
N PRO A 59 -16.31 6.00 -2.61
CA PRO A 59 -16.91 4.68 -2.34
C PRO A 59 -15.90 3.53 -2.26
N ALA A 60 -14.84 3.54 -3.09
CA ALA A 60 -13.81 2.50 -3.09
C ALA A 60 -13.00 2.54 -1.79
N VAL A 61 -12.60 3.74 -1.34
CA VAL A 61 -11.92 3.94 -0.05
C VAL A 61 -12.83 3.51 1.10
N LYS A 62 -14.11 3.91 1.06
CA LYS A 62 -15.09 3.54 2.08
C LYS A 62 -15.22 2.02 2.21
N LYS A 63 -15.38 1.32 1.10
CA LYS A 63 -15.52 -0.14 1.09
C LYS A 63 -14.29 -0.82 1.68
N ARG A 64 -13.10 -0.31 1.37
CA ARG A 64 -11.82 -0.86 1.84
C ARG A 64 -11.61 -0.69 3.36
N PHE A 65 -12.02 0.45 3.92
CA PHE A 65 -11.74 0.82 5.31
C PHE A 65 -12.98 0.90 6.21
N GLU A 66 -14.13 0.40 5.76
CA GLU A 66 -15.46 0.51 6.38
C GLU A 66 -15.45 0.39 7.91
N LYS A 67 -14.73 -0.60 8.44
CA LYS A 67 -14.66 -0.92 9.88
C LYS A 67 -13.97 0.16 10.73
N LYS A 68 -13.19 1.05 10.12
CA LYS A 68 -12.47 2.14 10.80
C LYS A 68 -13.23 3.47 10.76
N LEU A 69 -14.25 3.58 9.91
CA LEU A 69 -14.86 4.86 9.59
C LEU A 69 -15.96 5.25 10.58
N PHE A 70 -15.89 6.50 11.01
CA PHE A 70 -16.92 7.19 11.76
C PHE A 70 -17.62 8.19 10.83
N ALA A 71 -18.92 8.03 10.63
CA ALA A 71 -19.68 9.01 9.86
C ALA A 71 -19.95 10.25 10.71
N TYR A 72 -19.61 11.42 10.19
CA TYR A 72 -20.01 12.70 10.76
C TYR A 72 -21.54 12.87 10.76
N VAL A 73 -22.09 13.28 11.90
CA VAL A 73 -23.51 13.61 12.07
C VAL A 73 -23.63 14.86 12.95
N SER A 74 -24.07 15.98 12.38
CA SER A 74 -24.47 17.15 13.17
C SER A 74 -25.81 16.87 13.88
N VAL A 75 -25.82 17.06 15.21
CA VAL A 75 -26.94 16.69 16.09
C VAL A 75 -27.69 17.91 16.61
N GLY A 76 -27.01 19.00 16.94
CA GLY A 76 -27.64 20.25 17.38
C GLY A 76 -27.85 21.28 16.27
N GLU A 77 -27.41 20.98 15.05
CA GLU A 77 -27.62 21.85 13.89
C GLU A 77 -28.17 21.08 12.68
N ILE A 78 -28.95 21.78 11.87
CA ILE A 78 -29.41 21.35 10.55
C ILE A 78 -28.48 21.99 9.52
N GLU A 79 -27.88 21.14 8.69
CA GLU A 79 -27.04 21.50 7.55
C GLU A 79 -27.88 21.40 6.25
N PRO A 80 -28.41 22.51 5.70
CA PRO A 80 -29.40 22.45 4.62
C PRO A 80 -28.89 21.84 3.30
N TRP A 81 -27.57 21.79 3.10
CA TRP A 81 -26.92 21.23 1.91
C TRP A 81 -26.80 19.70 1.93
N ARG A 82 -27.12 19.04 3.05
CA ARG A 82 -26.98 17.59 3.18
C ARG A 82 -27.91 16.83 2.24
N LYS A 83 -27.40 15.77 1.62
CA LYS A 83 -28.21 14.84 0.82
C LYS A 83 -29.25 14.16 1.72
N SER A 84 -30.52 14.51 1.55
CA SER A 84 -31.62 13.93 2.31
C SER A 84 -32.88 13.84 1.46
N ASN A 85 -33.55 12.68 1.51
CA ASN A 85 -34.86 12.48 0.88
C ASN A 85 -36.01 12.98 1.76
N ALA A 86 -35.72 13.44 2.98
CA ALA A 86 -36.68 14.02 3.91
C ALA A 86 -36.35 15.51 4.13
N PRO A 87 -37.26 16.44 3.80
CA PRO A 87 -37.09 17.85 4.16
C PRO A 87 -37.12 18.00 5.68
N TYR A 88 -36.38 18.97 6.20
CA TYR A 88 -36.47 19.34 7.61
C TYR A 88 -37.61 20.33 7.83
N ASP A 89 -38.24 20.28 9.01
CA ASP A 89 -39.30 21.21 9.39
C ASP A 89 -38.70 22.51 9.95
N LYS A 90 -39.21 23.65 9.49
CA LYS A 90 -38.77 24.97 9.98
C LYS A 90 -39.09 25.18 11.45
N LYS A 91 -40.09 24.47 12.00
CA LYS A 91 -40.45 24.54 13.44
C LYS A 91 -39.35 24.01 14.36
N TRP A 92 -38.37 23.27 13.82
CA TRP A 92 -37.23 22.76 14.58
C TRP A 92 -36.12 23.80 14.74
N ILE A 93 -36.20 24.96 14.08
CA ILE A 93 -35.12 25.95 14.08
C ILE A 93 -35.32 26.96 15.21
N ILE A 94 -34.33 27.11 16.09
CA ILE A 94 -34.34 28.09 17.18
C ILE A 94 -33.43 29.28 16.92
N ALA A 95 -32.37 29.09 16.14
CA ALA A 95 -31.44 30.15 15.75
C ALA A 95 -30.71 29.78 14.44
N SER A 96 -29.86 30.67 13.94
CA SER A 96 -28.98 30.41 12.79
C SER A 96 -27.53 30.62 13.18
N ASN A 97 -26.66 29.70 12.77
CA ASN A 97 -25.22 29.84 12.93
C ASN A 97 -24.62 30.40 11.64
N LYS A 98 -24.36 31.70 11.62
CA LYS A 98 -23.87 32.39 10.42
C LYS A 98 -22.46 31.97 10.01
N ALA A 99 -21.63 31.51 10.94
CA ALA A 99 -20.26 31.13 10.64
C ALA A 99 -20.21 29.90 9.73
N TRP A 100 -21.16 28.97 9.90
CA TRP A 100 -21.19 27.69 9.20
C TRP A 100 -22.39 27.53 8.26
N ASP A 101 -23.18 28.59 8.06
CA ASP A 101 -24.44 28.61 7.29
C ASP A 101 -25.47 27.53 7.70
N SER A 102 -25.42 27.08 8.95
CA SER A 102 -26.30 26.04 9.50
C SER A 102 -27.45 26.65 10.34
N LYS A 103 -28.43 25.82 10.71
CA LYS A 103 -29.58 26.21 11.54
C LYS A 103 -29.53 25.48 12.87
N ILE A 104 -29.50 26.20 13.98
CA ILE A 104 -29.47 25.60 15.32
C ILE A 104 -30.85 25.00 15.60
N ALA A 105 -30.85 23.73 16.00
CA ALA A 105 -32.04 22.90 16.05
C ALA A 105 -32.55 22.65 17.49
N ASP A 106 -33.86 22.45 17.60
CA ASP A 106 -34.57 22.13 18.82
C ASP A 106 -34.68 20.61 19.01
N TYR A 107 -33.64 20.01 19.60
CA TYR A 107 -33.68 18.59 19.95
C TYR A 107 -34.58 18.25 21.14
N THR A 108 -35.29 19.21 21.74
CA THR A 108 -36.36 18.91 22.70
C THR A 108 -37.59 18.33 22.00
N GLN A 109 -37.75 18.60 20.70
CA GLN A 109 -38.82 18.05 19.88
C GLN A 109 -38.52 16.61 19.44
N LEU A 110 -39.44 15.69 19.73
CA LEU A 110 -39.33 14.27 19.36
C LEU A 110 -39.21 14.06 17.84
N ASP A 111 -39.93 14.86 17.04
CA ASP A 111 -39.87 14.79 15.58
C ASP A 111 -38.46 15.08 15.04
N TYR A 112 -37.74 16.04 15.63
CA TYR A 112 -36.37 16.35 15.24
C TYR A 112 -35.40 15.23 15.67
N ARG A 113 -35.54 14.70 16.89
CA ARG A 113 -34.76 13.52 17.32
C ARG A 113 -34.93 12.34 16.36
N ASN A 114 -36.17 12.09 15.93
CA ASN A 114 -36.48 11.06 14.93
C ASN A 114 -35.84 11.35 13.56
N TYR A 115 -35.76 12.62 13.15
CA TYR A 115 -35.09 13.04 11.92
C TYR A 115 -33.58 12.70 11.95
N VAL A 116 -32.89 12.99 13.06
CA VAL A 116 -31.46 12.64 13.25
C VAL A 116 -31.29 11.11 13.23
N LEU A 117 -32.11 10.37 13.99
CA LEU A 117 -32.07 8.90 14.00
C LEU A 117 -32.31 8.29 12.63
N ALA A 118 -33.20 8.87 11.81
CA ALA A 118 -33.44 8.41 10.45
C ALA A 118 -32.20 8.57 9.55
N ARG A 119 -31.45 9.67 9.67
CA ARG A 119 -30.16 9.85 8.97
C ARG A 119 -29.16 8.77 9.41
N MET A 120 -28.99 8.57 10.71
CA MET A 120 -28.08 7.55 11.25
C MET A 120 -28.47 6.14 10.80
N LYS A 121 -29.77 5.80 10.77
CA LYS A 121 -30.25 4.50 10.28
C LYS A 121 -29.87 4.28 8.81
N ARG A 122 -29.97 5.31 7.97
CA ARG A 122 -29.51 5.23 6.57
C ARG A 122 -28.01 4.98 6.50
N LEU A 123 -27.20 5.75 7.23
CA LEU A 123 -25.75 5.58 7.25
C LEU A 123 -25.34 4.19 7.75
N TYR A 124 -25.99 3.68 8.80
CA TYR A 124 -25.80 2.33 9.31
C TYR A 124 -26.13 1.25 8.27
N ALA A 125 -27.22 1.42 7.53
CA ALA A 125 -27.59 0.55 6.42
C ALA A 125 -26.59 0.59 5.26
N HIS A 126 -25.85 1.70 5.10
CA HIS A 126 -24.75 1.84 4.15
C HIS A 126 -23.39 1.42 4.73
N GLY A 127 -23.37 0.65 5.82
CA GLY A 127 -22.17 -0.02 6.30
C GLY A 127 -21.45 0.64 7.48
N TYR A 128 -21.74 1.90 7.79
CA TYR A 128 -21.08 2.57 8.92
C TYR A 128 -21.38 1.87 10.25
N ARG A 129 -20.32 1.68 11.04
CA ARG A 129 -20.39 1.15 12.42
C ARG A 129 -19.81 2.12 13.46
N GLY A 130 -19.32 3.27 13.03
CA GLY A 130 -18.94 4.39 13.88
C GLY A 130 -19.73 5.66 13.53
N PHE A 131 -20.03 6.47 14.55
CA PHE A 131 -20.65 7.80 14.39
C PHE A 131 -19.91 8.85 15.23
N PHE A 132 -19.61 9.98 14.61
CA PHE A 132 -19.11 11.17 15.29
C PHE A 132 -20.26 12.18 15.37
N LEU A 133 -20.76 12.40 16.58
CA LEU A 133 -21.88 13.29 16.87
C LEU A 133 -21.33 14.68 17.15
N ASP A 134 -21.73 15.66 16.34
CA ASP A 134 -21.27 17.03 16.45
C ASP A 134 -22.38 18.00 16.87
N THR A 135 -21.99 19.21 17.27
CA THR A 135 -22.87 20.33 17.63
C THR A 135 -23.83 20.06 18.79
N LEU A 136 -23.53 19.11 19.68
CA LEU A 136 -24.38 18.76 20.83
C LEU A 136 -24.68 19.95 21.75
N ASP A 137 -23.75 20.89 21.83
CA ASP A 137 -23.79 22.07 22.69
C ASP A 137 -24.39 23.32 22.00
N ALA A 138 -24.61 23.28 20.68
CA ALA A 138 -25.01 24.45 19.89
C ALA A 138 -26.27 25.18 20.41
N PRO A 139 -27.34 24.48 20.87
CA PRO A 139 -28.51 25.17 21.43
C PRO A 139 -28.25 25.98 22.69
N PHE A 140 -27.31 25.57 23.57
CA PHE A 140 -27.11 26.22 24.87
C PHE A 140 -26.62 27.67 24.76
N GLY A 141 -25.98 28.04 23.65
CA GLY A 141 -25.59 29.42 23.37
C GLY A 141 -26.73 30.31 22.83
N SER A 142 -27.88 29.73 22.47
CA SER A 142 -28.99 30.42 21.80
C SER A 142 -30.29 30.47 22.62
N ILE A 143 -30.38 29.68 23.70
CA ILE A 143 -31.57 29.58 24.55
C ILE A 143 -31.46 30.46 25.79
N ALA A 144 -32.59 30.74 26.44
CA ALA A 144 -32.58 31.44 27.72
C ALA A 144 -32.16 30.48 28.86
N PRO A 145 -31.49 30.96 29.93
CA PRO A 145 -31.04 30.10 31.04
C PRO A 145 -32.14 29.26 31.69
N LYS A 146 -33.38 29.74 31.72
CA LYS A 146 -34.54 29.00 32.25
C LYS A 146 -34.89 27.75 31.45
N ASP A 147 -34.50 27.68 30.18
CA ASP A 147 -34.84 26.60 29.26
C ASP A 147 -33.74 25.52 29.21
N GLU A 148 -32.58 25.74 29.84
CA GLU A 148 -31.45 24.79 29.87
C GLU A 148 -31.85 23.38 30.33
N ILE A 149 -32.72 23.27 31.35
CA ILE A 149 -33.11 21.97 31.93
C ILE A 149 -33.80 21.11 30.86
N VAL A 150 -34.71 21.70 30.09
CA VAL A 150 -35.45 21.01 29.03
C VAL A 150 -34.51 20.57 27.90
N TYR A 151 -33.51 21.38 27.56
CA TYR A 151 -32.50 21.02 26.57
C TYR A 151 -31.54 19.93 27.08
N LYS A 152 -31.13 19.96 28.35
CA LYS A 152 -30.34 18.88 28.97
C LYS A 152 -31.11 17.55 28.97
N GLU A 153 -32.42 17.59 29.25
CA GLU A 153 -33.29 16.41 29.15
C GLU A 153 -33.41 15.93 27.70
N GLY A 154 -33.69 16.83 26.75
CA GLY A 154 -33.80 16.49 25.33
C GLY A 154 -32.51 15.88 24.74
N LEU A 155 -31.35 16.44 25.07
CA LEU A 155 -30.05 15.88 24.67
C LEU A 155 -29.79 14.53 25.32
N SER A 156 -30.12 14.39 26.61
CA SER A 156 -29.98 13.10 27.32
C SER A 156 -30.84 12.01 26.69
N GLU A 157 -32.11 12.30 26.40
CA GLU A 157 -33.01 11.38 25.72
C GLU A 157 -32.49 11.01 24.33
N LEU A 158 -31.98 11.97 23.56
CA LEU A 158 -31.42 11.70 22.24
C LEU A 158 -30.22 10.74 22.31
N LEU A 159 -29.28 10.97 23.24
CA LEU A 159 -28.12 10.08 23.42
C LEU A 159 -28.55 8.66 23.83
N VAL A 160 -29.53 8.53 24.73
CA VAL A 160 -30.09 7.23 25.11
C VAL A 160 -30.78 6.55 23.91
N GLN A 161 -31.54 7.29 23.12
CA GLN A 161 -32.18 6.78 21.91
C GLN A 161 -31.17 6.32 20.86
N ILE A 162 -30.09 7.08 20.65
CA ILE A 162 -28.99 6.72 19.75
C ILE A 162 -28.35 5.41 20.22
N ARG A 163 -27.93 5.32 21.49
CA ARG A 163 -27.30 4.11 22.03
C ARG A 163 -28.23 2.90 21.97
N THR A 164 -29.51 3.09 22.27
CA THR A 164 -30.52 2.01 22.21
C THR A 164 -30.76 1.55 20.77
N THR A 165 -30.75 2.46 19.80
CA THR A 165 -30.96 2.14 18.39
C THR A 165 -29.74 1.46 17.76
N PHE A 166 -28.54 1.85 18.18
CA PHE A 166 -27.27 1.37 17.65
C PHE A 166 -26.36 0.82 18.76
N PRO A 167 -26.74 -0.30 19.43
CA PRO A 167 -26.00 -0.81 20.58
C PRO A 167 -24.56 -1.19 20.24
N ASP A 168 -24.33 -1.72 19.04
CA ASP A 168 -23.01 -2.18 18.57
C ASP A 168 -22.17 -1.07 17.90
N ALA A 169 -22.75 0.10 17.64
CA ALA A 169 -22.02 1.18 17.01
C ALA A 169 -21.08 1.88 17.99
N LYS A 170 -19.92 2.30 17.47
CA LYS A 170 -18.99 3.17 18.20
C LYS A 170 -19.43 4.62 18.08
N ILE A 171 -19.58 5.31 19.21
CA ILE A 171 -20.08 6.67 19.26
C ILE A 171 -19.01 7.59 19.86
N ILE A 172 -18.59 8.59 19.10
CA ILE A 172 -17.76 9.70 19.58
C ILE A 172 -18.66 10.92 19.67
N ALA A 173 -18.73 11.56 20.83
CA ALA A 173 -19.43 12.84 20.97
C ALA A 173 -18.41 13.99 20.93
N ASN A 174 -18.68 15.03 20.14
CA ASN A 174 -17.96 16.29 20.25
C ASN A 174 -18.62 17.13 21.35
N ARG A 175 -17.91 17.33 22.46
CA ARG A 175 -18.40 18.01 23.67
C ARG A 175 -19.67 17.36 24.25
N GLY A 176 -20.73 18.15 24.50
CA GLY A 176 -21.96 17.73 25.18
C GLY A 176 -21.86 17.66 26.71
N PHE A 177 -20.91 18.40 27.30
CA PHE A 177 -20.58 18.32 28.73
C PHE A 177 -21.75 18.66 29.67
N GLU A 178 -22.78 19.35 29.16
CA GLU A 178 -24.00 19.72 29.88
C GLU A 178 -24.77 18.51 30.43
N VAL A 179 -24.57 17.32 29.83
CA VAL A 179 -25.22 16.06 30.21
C VAL A 179 -24.19 14.96 30.52
N GLN A 180 -23.10 15.32 31.21
CA GLN A 180 -21.95 14.44 31.45
C GLN A 180 -22.30 13.02 31.91
N LYS A 181 -23.20 12.86 32.89
CA LYS A 181 -23.60 11.52 33.37
C LYS A 181 -24.20 10.66 32.25
N THR A 182 -25.02 11.26 31.39
CA THR A 182 -25.62 10.58 30.24
C THR A 182 -24.56 10.25 29.19
N LEU A 183 -23.65 11.18 28.89
CA LEU A 183 -22.51 10.92 28.00
C LEU A 183 -21.73 9.68 28.45
N CYS A 184 -21.32 9.64 29.72
CA CYS A 184 -20.50 8.57 30.28
C CYS A 184 -21.10 7.16 30.13
N LEU A 185 -22.42 7.06 29.98
CA LEU A 185 -23.13 5.79 29.83
C LEU A 185 -23.47 5.42 28.38
N ASN A 186 -23.42 6.39 27.45
CA ASN A 186 -23.99 6.23 26.12
C ASN A 186 -23.01 6.45 24.97
N VAL A 187 -21.77 6.87 25.22
CA VAL A 187 -20.74 7.07 24.18
C VAL A 187 -19.49 6.23 24.47
N ASP A 188 -18.64 6.05 23.46
CA ASP A 188 -17.38 5.29 23.55
C ASP A 188 -16.16 6.22 23.76
N ALA A 189 -16.24 7.46 23.29
CA ALA A 189 -15.24 8.51 23.50
C ALA A 189 -15.87 9.92 23.40
N VAL A 190 -15.15 10.92 23.90
CA VAL A 190 -15.54 12.34 23.77
C VAL A 190 -14.39 13.12 23.15
N ALA A 191 -14.67 13.86 22.08
CA ALA A 191 -13.77 14.82 21.47
C ALA A 191 -14.13 16.24 21.91
N ALA A 192 -13.18 17.17 21.81
CA ALA A 192 -13.47 18.59 21.93
C ALA A 192 -12.50 19.47 21.16
N GLU A 193 -13.03 20.60 20.69
CA GLU A 193 -12.30 21.64 19.96
C GLU A 193 -12.33 22.95 20.78
N SER A 194 -11.24 23.60 21.12
CA SER A 194 -9.84 23.16 21.02
C SER A 194 -9.12 23.51 22.32
N LEU A 195 -8.05 22.78 22.66
CA LEU A 195 -7.38 22.91 23.95
C LEU A 195 -6.28 23.98 23.96
N TYR A 196 -5.52 24.09 22.86
CA TYR A 196 -4.35 24.95 22.74
C TYR A 196 -4.42 25.91 21.54
N GLN A 197 -4.86 25.42 20.38
CA GLN A 197 -4.92 26.13 19.10
C GLN A 197 -6.32 26.01 18.52
N LYS A 198 -6.95 27.14 18.26
CA LYS A 198 -8.32 27.23 17.75
C LYS A 198 -8.40 28.02 16.44
N ILE A 199 -9.54 27.90 15.78
CA ILE A 199 -9.97 28.82 14.73
C ILE A 199 -10.86 29.91 15.34
N ASP A 200 -10.58 31.19 15.04
CA ASP A 200 -11.49 32.29 15.36
C ASP A 200 -12.59 32.36 14.30
N THR A 201 -13.83 32.12 14.69
CA THR A 201 -14.98 32.05 13.76
C THR A 201 -15.42 33.40 13.22
N LYS A 202 -14.84 34.52 13.70
CA LYS A 202 -15.14 35.87 13.16
C LYS A 202 -14.42 36.14 11.84
N ASP A 203 -13.17 35.71 11.74
CA ASP A 203 -12.26 36.02 10.63
C ASP A 203 -11.57 34.77 10.04
N PHE A 204 -11.86 33.58 10.56
CA PHE A 204 -11.25 32.30 10.20
C PHE A 204 -9.72 32.30 10.29
N THR A 205 -9.19 32.93 11.34
CA THR A 205 -7.75 32.95 11.63
C THR A 205 -7.36 31.99 12.76
N TYR A 206 -6.21 31.34 12.61
CA TYR A 206 -5.65 30.44 13.63
C TYR A 206 -5.13 31.26 14.83
N LYS A 207 -5.58 30.93 16.04
CA LYS A 207 -5.21 31.64 17.29
C LYS A 207 -4.99 30.66 18.43
N GLU A 208 -4.22 31.09 19.43
CA GLU A 208 -4.14 30.35 20.69
C GLU A 208 -5.45 30.43 21.47
N VAL A 209 -5.76 29.35 22.19
CA VAL A 209 -6.87 29.29 23.15
C VAL A 209 -6.50 30.10 24.40
N SER A 210 -7.43 30.91 24.91
CA SER A 210 -7.20 31.70 26.12
C SER A 210 -6.90 30.79 27.31
N LYS A 211 -6.22 31.31 28.34
CA LYS A 211 -5.92 30.49 29.53
C LYS A 211 -7.22 30.01 30.19
N GLU A 212 -8.22 30.88 30.29
CA GLU A 212 -9.52 30.58 30.91
C GLU A 212 -10.27 29.47 30.16
N ASP A 213 -10.39 29.58 28.83
CA ASP A 213 -11.07 28.57 28.00
C ASP A 213 -10.33 27.22 28.06
N ARG A 214 -8.99 27.25 28.04
CA ARG A 214 -8.14 26.06 28.11
C ARG A 214 -8.24 25.38 29.46
N ASP A 215 -8.22 26.14 30.55
CA ASP A 215 -8.38 25.60 31.91
C ASP A 215 -9.78 24.99 32.09
N TRP A 216 -10.82 25.65 31.54
CA TRP A 216 -12.18 25.11 31.52
C TRP A 216 -12.25 23.79 30.73
N LEU A 217 -11.77 23.78 29.48
CA LEU A 217 -11.87 22.59 28.62
C LEU A 217 -11.05 21.42 29.16
N ARG A 218 -9.85 21.69 29.67
CA ARG A 218 -9.02 20.69 30.36
C ARG A 218 -9.78 20.00 31.49
N ASN A 219 -10.50 20.77 32.30
CA ASN A 219 -11.28 20.20 33.40
C ASN A 219 -12.42 19.31 32.89
N GLN A 220 -13.07 19.69 31.78
CA GLN A 220 -14.09 18.85 31.14
C GLN A 220 -13.50 17.54 30.61
N LEU A 221 -12.37 17.60 29.89
CA LEU A 221 -11.70 16.41 29.36
C LEU A 221 -11.19 15.48 30.47
N LYS A 222 -10.69 16.02 31.58
CA LYS A 222 -10.37 15.20 32.78
C LYS A 222 -11.61 14.55 33.38
N ALA A 223 -12.73 15.26 33.38
CA ALA A 223 -13.99 14.72 33.87
C ALA A 223 -14.53 13.60 32.96
N VAL A 224 -14.26 13.65 31.65
CA VAL A 224 -14.49 12.53 30.71
C VAL A 224 -13.61 11.32 31.06
N GLN A 225 -12.32 11.53 31.31
CA GLN A 225 -11.41 10.44 31.71
C GLN A 225 -11.84 9.76 33.01
N ASN A 226 -12.41 10.51 33.95
CA ASN A 226 -13.00 9.95 35.18
C ASN A 226 -14.17 8.98 34.91
N CYS A 227 -14.76 9.02 33.71
CA CYS A 227 -15.75 8.06 33.24
C CYS A 227 -15.15 6.84 32.51
N ASN A 228 -13.82 6.68 32.49
CA ASN A 228 -13.08 5.68 31.70
C ASN A 228 -13.32 5.79 30.18
N LEU A 229 -13.72 6.97 29.72
CA LEU A 229 -13.83 7.31 28.31
C LEU A 229 -12.51 7.92 27.82
N GLU A 230 -12.24 7.69 26.53
CA GLU A 230 -11.14 8.36 25.85
C GLU A 230 -11.51 9.83 25.61
N ALA A 231 -10.57 10.73 25.92
CA ALA A 231 -10.73 12.17 25.78
C ALA A 231 -9.80 12.66 24.66
N ILE A 232 -10.41 13.14 23.57
CA ILE A 232 -9.73 13.53 22.33
C ILE A 232 -9.71 15.06 22.23
N SER A 233 -8.55 15.65 21.95
CA SER A 233 -8.42 17.08 21.66
C SER A 233 -8.19 17.28 20.17
N ILE A 234 -9.07 18.05 19.54
CA ILE A 234 -8.96 18.45 18.13
C ILE A 234 -8.56 19.92 18.10
N ASP A 235 -7.37 20.19 17.57
CA ASP A 235 -6.75 21.50 17.58
C ASP A 235 -6.42 21.96 16.16
N TYR A 236 -6.54 23.27 15.93
CA TYR A 236 -6.46 23.84 14.59
C TYR A 236 -5.19 24.64 14.38
N VAL A 237 -4.35 24.15 13.46
CA VAL A 237 -3.09 24.80 13.07
C VAL A 237 -2.95 24.76 11.55
N SER A 238 -2.52 25.88 10.98
CA SER A 238 -2.23 25.98 9.55
C SER A 238 -1.32 24.83 9.08
N PRO A 239 -1.64 24.17 7.94
CA PRO A 239 -0.80 23.12 7.34
C PRO A 239 0.65 23.54 7.09
N LYS A 240 0.88 24.85 6.90
CA LYS A 240 2.20 25.44 6.66
C LYS A 240 3.08 25.49 7.93
N ASN A 241 2.53 25.26 9.12
CA ASN A 241 3.26 25.33 10.38
C ASN A 241 3.36 23.96 11.07
N LYS A 242 4.09 23.03 10.44
CA LYS A 242 4.32 21.67 10.96
C LYS A 242 4.99 21.66 12.34
N LYS A 243 5.84 22.65 12.64
CA LYS A 243 6.47 22.80 13.96
C LYS A 243 5.43 23.04 15.06
N LEU A 244 4.52 24.01 14.85
CA LEU A 244 3.44 24.27 15.81
C LEU A 244 2.46 23.11 15.91
N GLN A 245 2.20 22.38 14.82
CA GLN A 245 1.42 21.14 14.87
C GLN A 245 2.04 20.16 15.87
N LYS A 246 3.34 19.87 15.72
CA LYS A 246 4.07 18.94 16.61
C LYS A 246 4.11 19.42 18.06
N GLU A 247 4.40 20.70 18.29
CA GLU A 247 4.41 21.27 19.65
C GLU A 247 3.04 21.20 20.31
N THR A 248 1.96 21.32 19.54
CA THR A 248 0.59 21.23 20.04
C THR A 248 0.22 19.78 20.37
N VAL A 249 0.56 18.84 19.49
CA VAL A 249 0.45 17.39 19.77
C VAL A 249 1.15 17.04 21.08
N ASP A 250 2.42 17.44 21.24
CA ASP A 250 3.22 17.11 22.42
C ASP A 250 2.60 17.65 23.72
N LYS A 251 2.05 18.87 23.68
CA LYS A 251 1.34 19.44 24.83
C LYS A 251 0.09 18.65 25.19
N ILE A 252 -0.73 18.27 24.20
CA ILE A 252 -1.95 17.48 24.41
C ILE A 252 -1.61 16.10 25.00
N VAL A 253 -0.61 15.41 24.43
CA VAL A 253 -0.13 14.11 24.91
C VAL A 253 0.40 14.21 26.34
N SER A 254 1.15 15.27 26.67
CA SER A 254 1.68 15.48 28.02
C SER A 254 0.59 15.63 29.10
N GLU A 255 -0.63 16.01 28.70
CA GLU A 255 -1.79 16.07 29.60
C GLU A 255 -2.58 14.76 29.67
N GLY A 256 -2.20 13.76 28.88
CA GLY A 256 -2.83 12.44 28.83
C GLY A 256 -4.06 12.37 27.92
N PHE A 257 -4.23 13.33 27.00
CA PHE A 257 -5.33 13.32 26.03
C PHE A 257 -4.85 12.79 24.67
N THR A 258 -5.78 12.24 23.87
CA THR A 258 -5.51 11.82 22.49
C THR A 258 -5.48 13.04 21.56
N PRO A 259 -4.38 13.33 20.86
CA PRO A 259 -4.29 14.50 20.00
C PRO A 259 -4.76 14.22 18.56
N TYR A 260 -5.38 15.20 17.94
CA TYR A 260 -5.36 15.34 16.49
C TYR A 260 -5.30 16.81 16.09
N VAL A 261 -4.19 17.22 15.47
CA VAL A 261 -3.94 18.63 15.10
C VAL A 261 -3.97 18.77 13.58
N THR A 262 -4.88 19.58 13.06
CA THR A 262 -5.14 19.68 11.61
C THR A 262 -5.62 21.09 11.19
N ASP A 263 -5.98 21.29 9.94
CA ASP A 263 -6.60 22.53 9.45
C ASP A 263 -8.09 22.61 9.80
N TYR A 264 -8.65 23.82 9.86
CA TYR A 264 -10.06 24.01 10.27
C TYR A 264 -11.09 23.45 9.28
N LYS A 265 -10.71 23.17 8.03
CA LYS A 265 -11.60 22.56 7.04
C LYS A 265 -11.53 21.03 7.07
N LEU A 266 -10.57 20.46 7.81
CA LEU A 266 -10.33 19.02 7.90
C LEU A 266 -10.03 18.40 6.54
N LEU A 267 -9.35 19.14 5.65
CA LEU A 267 -9.04 18.69 4.28
C LEU A 267 -7.58 18.23 4.13
N THR A 268 -6.74 18.47 5.13
CA THR A 268 -5.33 18.09 5.12
C THR A 268 -5.03 16.90 6.03
N HIS A 269 -3.91 16.24 5.78
CA HIS A 269 -3.40 15.19 6.65
C HIS A 269 -2.88 15.81 7.96
N GLY A 270 -3.68 15.67 9.03
CA GLY A 270 -3.35 16.15 10.37
C GLY A 270 -2.25 15.31 11.06
N MET A 271 -1.86 15.75 12.24
CA MET A 271 -0.84 15.09 13.07
C MET A 271 -1.49 14.51 14.34
N GLY A 272 -1.34 13.19 14.52
CA GLY A 272 -1.63 12.51 15.79
C GLY A 272 -0.39 12.42 16.68
N GLU A 273 -0.42 11.54 17.67
CA GLU A 273 0.70 11.33 18.61
C GLU A 273 1.99 10.89 17.90
N LYS A 274 1.87 9.95 16.95
CA LYS A 274 3.02 9.44 16.18
C LYS A 274 3.09 10.12 14.82
N ALA A 275 4.31 10.39 14.36
CA ALA A 275 4.54 11.04 13.08
C ALA A 275 4.50 10.00 11.94
N LEU A 276 3.41 10.01 11.17
CA LEU A 276 3.27 9.20 9.97
C LEU A 276 4.29 9.65 8.90
N LEU A 277 5.02 8.69 8.34
CA LEU A 277 5.94 8.94 7.22
C LEU A 277 5.19 8.98 5.91
N SER A 278 5.50 9.99 5.11
CA SER A 278 5.08 10.10 3.72
C SER A 278 5.83 9.06 2.88
N ARG A 279 5.10 8.23 2.14
CA ARG A 279 5.67 7.25 1.20
C ARG A 279 5.39 7.58 -0.26
N GLU A 280 4.49 8.52 -0.55
CA GLU A 280 4.11 8.84 -1.93
C GLU A 280 5.12 9.79 -2.56
N VAL A 281 5.61 9.45 -3.76
CA VAL A 281 6.44 10.33 -4.59
C VAL A 281 5.61 10.70 -5.81
N LEU A 282 5.29 11.99 -5.94
CA LEU A 282 4.52 12.51 -7.06
C LEU A 282 5.42 12.58 -8.30
N ILE A 283 4.99 11.97 -9.38
CA ILE A 283 5.70 11.96 -10.67
C ILE A 283 4.86 12.79 -11.64
N LEU A 284 5.33 13.99 -11.93
CA LEU A 284 4.72 14.90 -12.89
C LEU A 284 5.25 14.57 -14.29
N TYR A 285 4.33 14.36 -15.23
CA TYR A 285 4.65 14.11 -16.63
C TYR A 285 3.61 14.74 -17.57
N ASP A 286 4.01 15.03 -18.80
CA ASP A 286 3.08 15.40 -19.88
C ASP A 286 2.54 14.15 -20.58
N GLY A 287 1.24 13.89 -20.41
CA GLY A 287 0.57 12.78 -21.08
C GLY A 287 0.16 13.05 -22.53
N SER A 288 0.59 14.14 -23.17
CA SER A 288 0.19 14.52 -24.54
C SER A 288 0.34 13.42 -25.58
N THR A 289 1.31 12.52 -25.39
CA THR A 289 1.60 11.38 -26.27
C THR A 289 0.98 10.05 -25.80
N LEU A 290 0.25 10.05 -24.68
CA LEU A 290 -0.31 8.88 -24.02
C LEU A 290 -1.84 8.95 -23.93
N THR A 291 -2.50 7.80 -24.11
CA THR A 291 -3.90 7.68 -23.66
C THR A 291 -3.94 7.34 -22.17
N LYS A 292 -5.01 7.73 -21.45
CA LYS A 292 -5.13 7.46 -20.00
C LYS A 292 -4.98 5.97 -19.65
N ASP A 293 -5.42 5.08 -20.53
CA ASP A 293 -5.33 3.63 -20.34
C ASP A 293 -3.95 3.04 -20.67
N ASP A 294 -3.12 3.77 -21.43
CA ASP A 294 -1.78 3.36 -21.84
C ASP A 294 -0.71 3.82 -20.83
N ILE A 295 -1.10 4.34 -19.67
CA ILE A 295 -0.17 4.76 -18.61
C ILE A 295 0.77 3.63 -18.16
N ILE A 296 0.33 2.37 -18.26
CA ILE A 296 1.16 1.17 -18.01
C ILE A 296 2.38 1.09 -18.95
N ARG A 297 2.35 1.78 -20.09
CA ARG A 297 3.45 1.85 -21.06
C ARG A 297 4.20 3.18 -21.03
N SER A 298 3.82 4.10 -20.16
CA SER A 298 4.50 5.39 -20.05
C SER A 298 5.94 5.20 -19.58
N GLU A 299 6.89 5.90 -20.20
CA GLU A 299 8.28 5.90 -19.75
C GLU A 299 8.43 6.24 -18.26
N PRO A 300 7.80 7.31 -17.70
CA PRO A 300 7.93 7.60 -16.27
C PRO A 300 7.47 6.43 -15.38
N HIS A 301 6.42 5.70 -15.76
CA HIS A 301 6.01 4.51 -15.03
C HIS A 301 7.08 3.40 -15.10
N LEU A 302 7.49 3.03 -16.31
CA LEU A 302 8.41 1.91 -16.55
C LEU A 302 9.81 2.16 -15.96
N ILE A 303 10.24 3.42 -15.94
CA ILE A 303 11.61 3.80 -15.58
C ILE A 303 11.73 4.17 -14.09
N LEU A 304 10.77 4.91 -13.53
CA LEU A 304 10.91 5.50 -12.18
C LEU A 304 10.30 4.62 -11.08
N SER A 305 9.28 3.82 -11.39
CA SER A 305 8.51 3.11 -10.37
C SER A 305 9.31 2.02 -9.67
N THR A 306 10.04 1.17 -10.42
CA THR A 306 10.81 0.06 -9.84
C THR A 306 11.87 0.51 -8.82
N PRO A 307 12.73 1.53 -9.10
CA PRO A 307 13.67 2.02 -8.10
C PRO A 307 13.00 2.66 -6.87
N LEU A 308 11.87 3.38 -7.04
CA LEU A 308 11.10 3.94 -5.93
C LEU A 308 10.49 2.84 -5.05
N GLU A 309 9.89 1.83 -5.67
CA GLU A 309 9.31 0.68 -4.98
C GLU A 309 10.37 -0.12 -4.22
N TYR A 310 11.57 -0.27 -4.80
CA TYR A 310 12.71 -0.89 -4.12
C TYR A 310 13.11 -0.12 -2.85
N LEU A 311 13.05 1.22 -2.86
CA LEU A 311 13.28 2.06 -1.67
C LEU A 311 12.12 2.00 -0.65
N GLY A 312 11.01 1.33 -0.99
CA GLY A 312 9.81 1.26 -0.16
C GLY A 312 8.85 2.42 -0.37
N TYR A 313 9.02 3.26 -1.40
CA TYR A 313 8.15 4.39 -1.73
C TYR A 313 7.11 4.02 -2.79
N ILE A 314 6.06 4.83 -2.89
CA ILE A 314 4.90 4.62 -3.76
C ILE A 314 4.96 5.65 -4.90
N PRO A 315 5.16 5.24 -6.15
CA PRO A 315 5.08 6.14 -7.30
C PRO A 315 3.62 6.57 -7.51
N LYS A 316 3.39 7.89 -7.55
CA LYS A 316 2.08 8.50 -7.85
C LYS A 316 2.20 9.32 -9.13
N LEU A 317 1.80 8.73 -10.26
CA LEU A 317 1.83 9.42 -11.55
C LEU A 317 0.70 10.45 -11.63
N HIS A 318 1.02 11.64 -12.16
CA HIS A 318 0.07 12.73 -12.34
C HIS A 318 0.35 13.45 -13.66
N ASP A 319 -0.64 13.46 -14.55
CA ASP A 319 -0.57 14.14 -15.84
C ASP A 319 -0.79 15.66 -15.63
N ILE A 320 0.21 16.47 -15.96
CA ILE A 320 0.17 17.93 -15.73
C ILE A 320 -0.92 18.63 -16.56
N ARG A 321 -1.49 17.97 -17.58
CA ARG A 321 -2.61 18.49 -18.36
C ARG A 321 -3.93 18.48 -17.58
N GLU A 322 -4.01 17.72 -16.50
CA GLU A 322 -5.16 17.68 -15.60
C GLU A 322 -5.12 18.78 -14.53
N GLY A 323 -4.14 19.69 -14.61
CA GLY A 323 -3.85 20.70 -13.59
C GLY A 323 -2.85 20.16 -12.55
N PHE A 324 -2.63 20.92 -11.48
CA PHE A 324 -1.73 20.53 -10.38
C PHE A 324 -2.54 20.21 -9.12
N PRO A 325 -2.15 19.19 -8.33
CA PRO A 325 -2.84 18.86 -7.10
C PRO A 325 -2.65 19.96 -6.05
N GLU A 326 -3.64 20.13 -5.16
CA GLU A 326 -3.48 21.03 -4.02
C GLU A 326 -2.49 20.42 -3.01
N LEU A 327 -1.29 20.99 -2.94
CA LEU A 327 -0.17 20.45 -2.15
C LEU A 327 -0.52 20.24 -0.67
N SER A 328 -1.41 21.07 -0.12
CA SER A 328 -1.86 21.01 1.28
C SER A 328 -2.61 19.70 1.61
N GLN A 329 -3.29 19.12 0.63
CA GLN A 329 -4.07 17.88 0.77
C GLN A 329 -3.22 16.62 0.52
N GLU A 330 -1.99 16.80 0.04
CA GLU A 330 -1.08 15.72 -0.31
C GLU A 330 -0.18 15.31 0.87
N ASN A 331 0.28 14.06 0.89
CA ASN A 331 1.27 13.56 1.87
C ASN A 331 2.50 13.02 1.13
N LEU A 332 3.29 13.92 0.55
CA LEU A 332 4.39 13.57 -0.36
C LEU A 332 5.73 13.47 0.36
N ALA A 333 6.49 12.44 0.02
CA ALA A 333 7.90 12.31 0.38
C ALA A 333 8.81 13.15 -0.53
N GLY A 334 8.37 13.41 -1.76
CA GLY A 334 9.11 14.16 -2.77
C GLY A 334 8.36 14.23 -4.10
N ILE A 335 8.92 14.99 -5.04
CA ILE A 335 8.35 15.18 -6.37
C ILE A 335 9.43 14.92 -7.42
N ILE A 336 9.09 14.17 -8.47
CA ILE A 336 9.90 14.04 -9.67
C ILE A 336 9.17 14.72 -10.82
N VAL A 337 9.86 15.62 -11.51
CA VAL A 337 9.40 16.22 -12.76
C VAL A 337 10.11 15.49 -13.89
N TRP A 338 9.37 14.69 -14.67
CA TRP A 338 9.92 13.91 -15.77
C TRP A 338 10.12 14.74 -17.04
N ASP A 339 9.19 15.65 -17.31
CA ASP A 339 9.22 16.60 -18.42
C ASP A 339 8.21 17.73 -18.15
N GLY A 340 8.13 18.68 -19.09
CA GLY A 340 7.12 19.73 -19.09
C GLY A 340 6.39 19.80 -20.42
N GLY A 341 5.18 20.33 -20.37
CA GLY A 341 4.31 20.53 -21.52
C GLY A 341 3.91 22.00 -21.67
N GLU A 342 2.76 22.27 -22.26
CA GLU A 342 2.25 23.65 -22.48
C GLU A 342 2.00 24.44 -21.19
N ASN A 343 1.90 23.77 -20.03
CA ASN A 343 1.59 24.35 -18.71
C ASN A 343 2.84 24.80 -17.92
N GLU A 344 3.85 25.38 -18.59
CA GLU A 344 5.14 25.68 -17.94
C GLU A 344 5.06 26.75 -16.82
N THR A 345 4.09 27.66 -16.90
CA THR A 345 3.93 28.76 -15.92
C THR A 345 3.30 28.26 -14.63
N GLU A 346 2.26 27.45 -14.75
CA GLU A 346 1.58 26.77 -13.67
C GLU A 346 2.52 25.76 -13.00
N LEU A 347 3.32 25.01 -13.79
CA LEU A 347 4.33 24.12 -13.25
C LEU A 347 5.34 24.88 -12.38
N PHE A 348 5.90 25.99 -12.89
CA PHE A 348 6.87 26.76 -12.10
C PHE A 348 6.24 27.29 -10.81
N SER A 349 5.00 27.80 -10.88
CA SER A 349 4.27 28.31 -9.71
C SER A 349 4.04 27.21 -8.65
N PHE A 350 3.70 26.00 -9.10
CA PHE A 350 3.58 24.83 -8.24
C PHE A 350 4.92 24.44 -7.61
N ILE A 351 6.02 24.45 -8.38
CA ILE A 351 7.37 24.17 -7.86
C ILE A 351 7.80 25.21 -6.82
N GLU A 352 7.47 26.50 -6.99
CA GLU A 352 7.72 27.51 -5.97
C GLU A 352 7.02 27.18 -4.65
N GLU A 353 5.75 26.75 -4.71
CA GLU A 353 5.00 26.31 -3.53
C GLU A 353 5.63 25.08 -2.86
N VAL A 354 6.05 24.09 -3.66
CA VAL A 354 6.71 22.86 -3.21
C VAL A 354 8.00 23.16 -2.45
N ILE A 355 8.87 24.00 -3.03
CA ILE A 355 10.14 24.38 -2.43
C ILE A 355 9.92 25.19 -1.14
N HIS A 356 8.97 26.14 -1.14
CA HIS A 356 8.61 26.88 0.07
C HIS A 356 8.02 25.98 1.17
N SER A 357 7.38 24.88 0.80
CA SER A 357 6.86 23.86 1.72
C SER A 357 7.91 22.83 2.16
N ASN A 358 9.18 23.01 1.74
CA ASN A 358 10.32 22.13 2.02
C ASN A 358 10.14 20.68 1.53
N ILE A 359 9.34 20.48 0.48
CA ILE A 359 9.27 19.19 -0.23
C ILE A 359 10.36 19.18 -1.30
N LYS A 360 11.09 18.07 -1.40
CA LYS A 360 12.22 17.97 -2.34
C LYS A 360 11.75 17.64 -3.74
N VAL A 361 12.37 18.28 -4.74
CA VAL A 361 12.08 18.08 -6.15
C VAL A 361 13.31 17.60 -6.92
N LEU A 362 13.10 16.59 -7.77
CA LEU A 362 14.09 16.10 -8.73
C LEU A 362 13.59 16.37 -10.15
N PHE A 363 14.36 17.12 -10.93
CA PHE A 363 14.11 17.31 -12.36
C PHE A 363 14.89 16.28 -13.18
N LEU A 364 14.21 15.56 -14.05
CA LEU A 364 14.79 14.64 -15.03
C LEU A 364 14.46 15.12 -16.44
N ASN A 365 15.32 14.82 -17.42
CA ASN A 365 15.27 15.29 -18.81
C ASN A 365 15.38 16.81 -18.99
N SER A 366 14.50 17.59 -18.36
CA SER A 366 14.47 19.05 -18.39
C SER A 366 13.90 19.60 -17.08
N PHE A 367 13.91 20.93 -16.92
CA PHE A 367 13.19 21.56 -15.81
C PHE A 367 11.66 21.55 -16.00
N GLY A 368 11.17 21.23 -17.20
CA GLY A 368 9.76 21.31 -17.58
C GLY A 368 9.24 22.74 -17.82
N PHE A 369 10.09 23.76 -17.68
CA PHE A 369 9.79 25.14 -18.01
C PHE A 369 11.03 25.84 -18.58
N THR A 370 10.80 26.90 -19.33
CA THR A 370 11.88 27.76 -19.83
C THR A 370 12.63 28.39 -18.66
N ILE A 371 13.93 28.10 -18.56
CA ILE A 371 14.81 28.66 -17.53
C ILE A 371 15.21 30.10 -17.89
N THR A 372 14.87 31.05 -17.02
CA THR A 372 15.25 32.47 -17.15
C THR A 372 16.23 32.84 -16.04
N PRO A 373 16.99 33.95 -16.12
CA PRO A 373 17.90 34.36 -15.05
C PRO A 373 17.22 34.48 -13.67
N GLN A 374 15.95 34.88 -13.63
CA GLN A 374 15.17 34.98 -12.40
C GLN A 374 14.85 33.58 -11.83
N LYS A 375 14.36 32.66 -12.67
CA LYS A 375 14.07 31.27 -12.26
C LYS A 375 15.35 30.51 -11.88
N ALA A 376 16.43 30.69 -12.62
CA ALA A 376 17.75 30.12 -12.29
C ALA A 376 18.22 30.60 -10.93
N LYS A 377 18.16 31.92 -10.67
CA LYS A 377 18.53 32.49 -9.37
C LYS A 377 17.67 31.93 -8.23
N PHE A 378 16.36 31.79 -8.43
CA PHE A 378 15.46 31.16 -7.44
C PHE A 378 15.90 29.73 -7.10
N LEU A 379 16.34 28.96 -8.10
CA LEU A 379 16.86 27.61 -7.94
C LEU A 379 18.34 27.56 -7.49
N GLY A 380 19.00 28.69 -7.20
CA GLY A 380 20.43 28.69 -6.84
C GLY A 380 21.34 28.27 -8.00
N LEU A 381 20.91 28.51 -9.24
CA LEU A 381 21.61 28.21 -10.48
C LEU A 381 22.05 29.50 -11.18
N SER A 382 23.06 29.38 -12.03
CA SER A 382 23.44 30.44 -12.98
C SER A 382 23.36 29.94 -14.40
N MET A 383 22.90 30.81 -15.30
CA MET A 383 22.86 30.55 -16.74
C MET A 383 24.04 31.24 -17.42
N ILE A 384 24.67 30.53 -18.35
CA ILE A 384 25.74 31.06 -19.20
C ILE A 384 25.34 30.79 -20.65
N ASP A 385 25.45 31.78 -21.52
CA ASP A 385 25.23 31.57 -22.95
C ASP A 385 26.30 30.62 -23.49
N ASN A 386 25.86 29.61 -24.25
CA ASN A 386 26.75 28.65 -24.90
C ASN A 386 26.82 28.96 -26.41
N PRO A 387 27.88 29.66 -26.88
CA PRO A 387 28.05 29.91 -28.31
C PRO A 387 28.62 28.70 -29.07
N SER A 388 28.91 27.58 -28.40
CA SER A 388 29.42 26.36 -29.05
C SER A 388 28.35 25.66 -29.88
N HIS A 389 28.76 24.95 -30.94
CA HIS A 389 27.82 24.19 -31.77
C HIS A 389 27.36 22.90 -31.05
N LEU A 390 26.14 22.44 -31.37
CA LEU A 390 25.53 21.23 -30.79
C LEU A 390 26.45 19.99 -30.82
N LEU A 391 27.24 19.85 -31.89
CA LEU A 391 28.13 18.70 -32.14
C LEU A 391 29.57 18.91 -31.67
N ASP A 392 29.91 20.08 -31.14
CA ASP A 392 31.26 20.32 -30.61
C ASP A 392 31.55 19.38 -29.43
N PRO A 393 32.80 18.91 -29.27
CA PRO A 393 33.13 17.95 -28.23
C PRO A 393 32.97 18.53 -26.83
N ILE A 394 32.50 17.69 -25.90
CA ILE A 394 32.39 17.99 -24.47
C ILE A 394 33.34 17.10 -23.70
N THR A 395 34.05 17.68 -22.73
CA THR A 395 34.94 16.95 -21.83
C THR A 395 34.33 16.89 -20.43
N ILE A 396 34.08 15.68 -19.91
CA ILE A 396 33.66 15.48 -18.52
C ILE A 396 34.89 15.62 -17.62
N THR A 397 34.86 16.59 -16.70
CA THR A 397 35.96 16.90 -15.77
C THR A 397 35.74 16.31 -14.38
N HIS A 398 34.49 16.03 -13.99
CA HIS A 398 34.15 15.41 -12.72
C HIS A 398 32.94 14.48 -12.85
N ARG A 399 32.95 13.39 -12.07
CA ARG A 399 31.85 12.44 -11.90
C ARG A 399 31.78 12.02 -10.43
N ASP A 400 30.58 12.03 -9.87
CA ASP A 400 30.28 11.42 -8.57
C ASP A 400 30.30 9.87 -8.67
N ALA A 401 30.41 9.19 -7.53
CA ALA A 401 30.45 7.74 -7.44
C ALA A 401 29.18 7.04 -7.97
N ILE A 402 28.04 7.74 -7.98
CA ILE A 402 26.78 7.19 -8.52
C ILE A 402 26.66 7.31 -10.04
N VAL A 403 27.62 7.96 -10.72
CA VAL A 403 27.67 8.13 -12.18
C VAL A 403 28.49 7.01 -12.82
N GLY A 404 28.03 6.48 -13.96
CA GLY A 404 28.61 5.34 -14.65
C GLY A 404 27.96 4.00 -14.29
N TYR A 405 26.67 4.00 -13.93
CA TYR A 405 25.96 2.83 -13.40
C TYR A 405 25.85 1.66 -14.42
N GLU A 406 25.05 1.82 -15.47
CA GLU A 406 24.97 0.85 -16.58
C GLU A 406 25.75 1.32 -17.81
N THR A 407 25.87 2.64 -17.98
CA THR A 407 26.62 3.29 -19.06
C THR A 407 27.26 4.58 -18.60
N GLN A 408 28.17 5.14 -19.39
CA GLN A 408 28.67 6.49 -19.18
C GLN A 408 27.65 7.52 -19.70
N PRO A 409 27.53 8.69 -19.06
CA PRO A 409 26.65 9.74 -19.55
C PRO A 409 27.08 10.23 -20.94
N PHE A 410 26.11 10.58 -21.77
CA PHE A 410 26.35 11.18 -23.08
C PHE A 410 25.88 12.63 -23.06
N LEU A 411 26.80 13.58 -23.17
CA LEU A 411 26.48 15.00 -23.06
C LEU A 411 26.45 15.64 -24.45
N LYS A 412 25.47 16.53 -24.67
CA LYS A 412 25.36 17.39 -25.86
C LYS A 412 25.50 18.84 -25.45
N ASN A 413 25.99 19.69 -26.37
CA ASN A 413 26.03 21.12 -26.08
C ASN A 413 24.62 21.69 -26.05
N GLN A 414 24.25 22.31 -24.93
CA GLN A 414 22.97 22.96 -24.74
C GLN A 414 23.18 24.46 -24.51
N SER A 415 22.19 25.26 -24.88
CA SER A 415 22.13 26.68 -24.57
C SER A 415 20.78 26.98 -23.91
N PRO A 416 20.74 27.60 -22.71
CA PRO A 416 21.89 28.03 -21.91
C PRO A 416 22.65 26.85 -21.27
N ILE A 417 23.91 27.08 -20.94
CA ILE A 417 24.67 26.26 -19.99
C ILE A 417 24.16 26.53 -18.58
N ILE A 418 23.98 25.47 -17.79
CA ILE A 418 23.65 25.55 -16.37
C ILE A 418 24.89 25.34 -15.53
N GLU A 419 25.10 26.23 -14.58
CA GLU A 419 26.07 26.10 -13.49
C GLU A 419 25.35 26.11 -12.15
N VAL A 420 25.90 25.37 -11.19
CA VAL A 420 25.34 25.27 -9.83
C VAL A 420 26.09 26.23 -8.91
N VAL A 421 25.37 27.19 -8.31
CA VAL A 421 25.92 28.14 -7.32
C VAL A 421 25.89 27.51 -5.93
N GLU A 422 24.76 26.87 -5.59
CA GLU A 422 24.55 26.17 -4.32
C GLU A 422 24.17 24.71 -4.58
N GLY A 423 25.11 23.79 -4.36
CA GLY A 423 24.87 22.36 -4.54
C GLY A 423 26.13 21.55 -4.80
N ASN A 424 25.94 20.24 -4.86
CA ASN A 424 26.97 19.26 -5.17
C ASN A 424 26.79 18.74 -6.60
N PRO A 425 27.68 19.09 -7.54
CA PRO A 425 27.66 18.56 -8.89
C PRO A 425 27.84 17.05 -8.88
N LEU A 426 26.93 16.33 -9.55
CA LEU A 426 27.12 14.91 -9.86
C LEU A 426 28.01 14.75 -11.10
N ILE A 427 27.89 15.67 -12.05
CA ILE A 427 28.70 15.72 -13.26
C ILE A 427 29.18 17.16 -13.46
N ARG A 428 30.49 17.36 -13.67
CA ARG A 428 31.01 18.61 -14.26
C ARG A 428 31.59 18.33 -15.63
N ALA A 429 31.33 19.22 -16.56
CA ALA A 429 31.84 19.15 -17.92
C ALA A 429 32.32 20.51 -18.41
N GLN A 430 33.05 20.52 -19.52
CA GLN A 430 33.50 21.71 -20.23
C GLN A 430 33.17 21.56 -21.71
N ASN A 431 32.68 22.64 -22.33
CA ASN A 431 32.49 22.70 -23.78
C ASN A 431 33.82 22.92 -24.51
N SER A 432 33.79 22.99 -25.84
CA SER A 432 34.97 23.20 -26.70
C SER A 432 35.68 24.54 -26.45
N LEU A 433 35.00 25.51 -25.85
CA LEU A 433 35.53 26.83 -25.48
C LEU A 433 36.05 26.89 -24.03
N GLY A 434 36.03 25.76 -23.30
CA GLY A 434 36.48 25.67 -21.91
C GLY A 434 35.50 26.25 -20.89
N GLN A 435 34.28 26.63 -21.30
CA GLN A 435 33.24 27.07 -20.38
C GLN A 435 32.74 25.86 -19.57
N PRO A 436 32.76 25.92 -18.23
CA PRO A 436 32.28 24.83 -17.41
C PRO A 436 30.75 24.80 -17.41
N PHE A 437 30.19 23.61 -17.24
CA PHE A 437 28.76 23.41 -16.98
C PHE A 437 28.49 22.15 -16.15
N VAL A 438 27.31 22.12 -15.53
CA VAL A 438 26.88 21.08 -14.59
C VAL A 438 25.53 20.52 -15.04
N PRO A 439 25.51 19.43 -15.83
CA PRO A 439 24.26 18.85 -16.34
C PRO A 439 23.48 18.03 -15.30
N ALA A 440 24.12 17.66 -14.18
CA ALA A 440 23.45 16.98 -13.06
C ALA A 440 24.05 17.42 -11.72
N ALA A 441 23.19 17.71 -10.74
CA ALA A 441 23.59 18.13 -9.39
C ALA A 441 22.53 17.83 -8.33
N LEU A 442 22.99 17.73 -7.08
CA LEU A 442 22.16 17.77 -5.88
C LEU A 442 22.16 19.18 -5.31
N THR A 443 21.01 19.68 -4.86
CA THR A 443 20.80 21.06 -4.38
C THR A 443 20.02 21.05 -3.05
N PRO A 444 19.93 22.18 -2.32
CA PRO A 444 19.14 22.23 -1.08
C PRO A 444 17.65 21.91 -1.26
N TRP A 445 17.08 22.23 -2.43
CA TRP A 445 15.70 21.94 -2.81
C TRP A 445 15.51 20.56 -3.46
N GLY A 446 16.59 19.87 -3.80
CA GLY A 446 16.57 18.47 -4.21
C GLY A 446 17.66 18.14 -5.22
N GLY A 447 17.35 18.18 -6.51
CA GLY A 447 18.36 18.04 -7.55
C GLY A 447 17.83 18.05 -8.98
N TYR A 448 18.74 17.90 -9.93
CA TYR A 448 18.39 17.79 -11.34
C TYR A 448 19.40 16.91 -12.08
N ALA A 449 18.94 16.27 -13.15
CA ALA A 449 19.78 15.63 -14.14
C ALA A 449 19.16 15.77 -15.54
N LEU A 450 19.79 16.58 -16.39
CA LEU A 450 19.21 17.04 -17.65
C LEU A 450 19.64 16.16 -18.84
N ASP A 451 18.71 15.95 -19.78
CA ASP A 451 18.92 15.24 -21.04
C ASP A 451 19.66 13.90 -20.82
N GLN A 452 20.57 13.53 -21.71
CA GLN A 452 21.32 12.28 -21.67
C GLN A 452 22.42 12.21 -20.60
N SER A 453 22.40 13.10 -19.59
CA SER A 453 23.31 13.05 -18.45
C SER A 453 22.98 11.95 -17.44
N PHE A 454 21.72 11.53 -17.35
CA PHE A 454 21.29 10.48 -16.42
C PHE A 454 20.85 9.19 -17.12
N MET A 455 20.41 9.28 -18.38
CA MET A 455 19.86 8.16 -19.12
C MET A 455 20.12 8.30 -20.62
N ILE A 456 20.49 7.20 -21.27
CA ILE A 456 20.55 7.12 -22.73
C ILE A 456 19.34 6.34 -23.20
N SER A 457 18.43 7.01 -23.91
CA SER A 457 17.25 6.39 -24.51
C SER A 457 17.45 6.21 -26.01
N SER A 458 17.12 5.02 -26.50
CA SER A 458 16.96 4.64 -27.91
C SER A 458 15.56 4.09 -28.12
N SER A 459 15.12 3.90 -29.37
CA SER A 459 13.72 3.56 -29.68
C SER A 459 13.14 2.36 -28.93
N ASN A 460 13.96 1.44 -28.43
CA ASN A 460 13.52 0.25 -27.69
C ASN A 460 14.28 0.00 -26.37
N THR A 461 15.15 0.91 -25.92
CA THR A 461 15.98 0.66 -24.73
C THR A 461 16.42 1.95 -24.06
N SER A 462 16.23 2.00 -22.74
CA SER A 462 16.71 3.07 -21.87
C SER A 462 17.78 2.53 -20.92
N ILE A 463 18.92 3.19 -20.84
CA ILE A 463 20.08 2.72 -20.06
C ILE A 463 20.50 3.81 -19.08
N TRP A 464 20.62 3.47 -17.80
CA TRP A 464 20.92 4.42 -16.74
C TRP A 464 22.42 4.77 -16.70
N ALA A 465 22.73 6.06 -16.86
CA ALA A 465 24.05 6.58 -16.61
C ALA A 465 24.28 6.89 -15.12
N ILE A 466 23.24 7.28 -14.38
CA ILE A 466 23.29 7.51 -12.94
C ILE A 466 22.48 6.43 -12.23
N ASP A 467 22.98 5.87 -11.11
CA ASP A 467 22.24 4.88 -10.32
C ASP A 467 20.92 5.48 -9.81
N PRO A 468 19.75 5.00 -10.28
CA PRO A 468 18.47 5.64 -9.96
C PRO A 468 18.10 5.49 -8.48
N VAL A 469 18.50 4.40 -7.83
CA VAL A 469 18.19 4.16 -6.42
C VAL A 469 18.88 5.21 -5.56
N GLU A 470 20.17 5.46 -5.81
CA GLU A 470 20.91 6.48 -5.08
C GLU A 470 20.53 7.89 -5.48
N LEU A 471 20.25 8.14 -6.76
CA LEU A 471 19.78 9.44 -7.23
C LEU A 471 18.48 9.85 -6.53
N PHE A 472 17.48 8.96 -6.46
CA PHE A 472 16.21 9.27 -5.82
C PHE A 472 16.39 9.46 -4.30
N ARG A 473 17.16 8.60 -3.65
CA ARG A 473 17.45 8.71 -2.21
C ARG A 473 18.13 10.04 -1.88
N LEU A 474 19.15 10.44 -2.65
CA LEU A 474 19.94 11.64 -2.39
C LEU A 474 19.21 12.92 -2.79
N ALA A 475 18.64 12.97 -4.00
CA ALA A 475 18.00 14.18 -4.51
C ALA A 475 16.68 14.48 -3.79
N LEU A 476 15.86 13.47 -3.49
CA LEU A 476 14.63 13.66 -2.73
C LEU A 476 14.86 13.64 -1.21
N GLN A 477 16.09 13.41 -0.76
CA GLN A 477 16.47 13.30 0.65
C GLN A 477 15.59 12.29 1.41
N LEU A 478 15.30 11.15 0.77
CA LEU A 478 14.43 10.13 1.32
C LEU A 478 15.09 9.49 2.55
N PRO A 479 14.46 9.54 3.73
CA PRO A 479 14.99 8.88 4.90
C PRO A 479 15.04 7.36 4.72
N PRO A 480 15.99 6.65 5.34
CA PRO A 480 15.91 5.21 5.41
C PRO A 480 14.65 4.81 6.21
N ILE A 481 13.83 3.97 5.58
CA ILE A 481 12.61 3.41 6.20
C ILE A 481 12.72 1.88 6.22
N PRO A 482 11.97 1.19 7.10
CA PRO A 482 11.78 -0.25 6.98
C PRO A 482 10.93 -0.54 5.73
N ALA A 483 11.58 -0.64 4.57
CA ALA A 483 10.95 -0.72 3.26
C ALA A 483 10.11 -2.02 3.16
N PRO A 484 8.79 -1.94 2.92
CA PRO A 484 7.98 -3.13 2.70
C PRO A 484 8.51 -3.93 1.51
N ASN A 485 8.62 -5.25 1.65
CA ASN A 485 9.29 -6.08 0.65
C ASN A 485 8.36 -7.18 0.11
N VAL A 486 8.23 -7.24 -1.23
CA VAL A 486 7.40 -8.23 -1.95
C VAL A 486 8.22 -9.36 -2.57
N THR A 487 9.52 -9.44 -2.29
CA THR A 487 10.44 -10.38 -2.96
C THR A 487 10.91 -11.51 -2.03
N THR A 488 10.79 -11.32 -0.72
CA THR A 488 11.35 -12.19 0.31
C THR A 488 10.35 -12.35 1.44
N GLU A 489 10.20 -13.58 1.95
CA GLU A 489 9.54 -13.84 3.25
C GLU A 489 10.35 -14.83 4.06
N ASN A 490 10.51 -14.56 5.36
CA ASN A 490 11.30 -15.37 6.29
C ASN A 490 12.70 -15.67 5.75
N GLY A 491 13.35 -14.67 5.14
CA GLY A 491 14.71 -14.78 4.59
C GLY A 491 14.85 -15.65 3.34
N SER A 492 13.75 -16.13 2.75
CA SER A 492 13.75 -16.90 1.50
C SER A 492 13.06 -16.10 0.40
N ARG A 493 13.59 -16.18 -0.83
CA ARG A 493 12.98 -15.50 -1.99
C ARG A 493 11.62 -16.11 -2.30
N LEU A 494 10.61 -15.29 -2.54
CA LEU A 494 9.29 -15.80 -2.92
C LEU A 494 9.36 -16.47 -4.29
N TRP A 495 8.58 -17.53 -4.47
CA TRP A 495 8.40 -18.21 -5.74
C TRP A 495 6.92 -18.47 -6.00
N MET A 496 6.43 -18.09 -7.17
CA MET A 496 5.10 -18.43 -7.66
C MET A 496 5.18 -19.18 -8.98
N THR A 497 4.16 -20.00 -9.25
CA THR A 497 3.96 -20.68 -10.54
C THR A 497 2.62 -20.25 -11.11
N HIS A 498 2.68 -19.67 -12.31
CA HIS A 498 1.62 -18.92 -12.94
C HIS A 498 1.36 -19.51 -14.32
N VAL A 499 0.17 -20.09 -14.53
CA VAL A 499 -0.16 -20.75 -15.80
C VAL A 499 -1.37 -20.10 -16.45
N ASP A 500 -1.14 -19.45 -17.58
CA ASP A 500 -2.21 -18.88 -18.40
C ASP A 500 -2.88 -19.94 -19.27
N GLY A 501 -4.18 -19.74 -19.52
CA GLY A 501 -5.06 -20.73 -20.13
C GLY A 501 -4.84 -20.98 -21.63
N ASP A 502 -3.94 -20.25 -22.28
CA ASP A 502 -3.79 -20.26 -23.75
C ASP A 502 -3.29 -21.58 -24.30
N GLY A 503 -3.99 -22.08 -25.32
CA GLY A 503 -3.56 -23.23 -26.11
C GLY A 503 -3.83 -24.57 -25.44
N MET A 504 -4.84 -24.67 -24.56
CA MET A 504 -5.26 -25.94 -23.96
C MET A 504 -5.62 -26.98 -25.02
N ILE A 505 -6.28 -26.54 -26.09
CA ILE A 505 -6.72 -27.36 -27.22
C ILE A 505 -5.62 -27.62 -28.26
N GLU A 506 -4.39 -27.15 -28.05
CA GLU A 506 -3.29 -27.46 -28.97
C GLU A 506 -2.94 -28.95 -28.91
N LYS A 507 -2.78 -29.58 -30.08
CA LYS A 507 -2.24 -30.94 -30.15
C LYS A 507 -0.74 -30.93 -29.88
N THR A 508 -0.26 -31.93 -29.15
CA THR A 508 1.18 -32.08 -28.98
C THR A 508 1.79 -32.76 -30.21
N ARG A 509 2.84 -32.16 -30.76
CA ARG A 509 3.42 -32.62 -32.03
C ARG A 509 4.22 -33.91 -31.91
N PHE A 510 4.70 -34.23 -30.70
CA PHE A 510 5.50 -35.42 -30.41
C PHE A 510 4.70 -36.55 -29.74
N LYS A 511 3.47 -36.29 -29.29
CA LYS A 511 2.47 -37.29 -28.87
C LYS A 511 1.12 -36.95 -29.52
N PRO A 512 0.93 -37.23 -30.82
CA PRO A 512 -0.21 -36.72 -31.59
C PRO A 512 -1.61 -37.06 -31.05
N ASP A 513 -1.71 -38.06 -30.18
CA ASP A 513 -2.94 -38.48 -29.50
C ASP A 513 -3.27 -37.63 -28.27
N GLU A 514 -2.33 -36.84 -27.75
CA GLU A 514 -2.50 -35.97 -26.57
C GLU A 514 -2.65 -34.49 -26.96
N TYR A 515 -3.46 -33.79 -26.17
CA TYR A 515 -3.54 -32.33 -26.15
C TYR A 515 -2.62 -31.72 -25.08
N ALA A 516 -2.25 -30.45 -25.24
CA ALA A 516 -1.37 -29.73 -24.34
C ALA A 516 -1.84 -29.81 -22.87
N VAL A 517 -3.15 -29.73 -22.61
CA VAL A 517 -3.74 -29.89 -21.27
C VAL A 517 -3.42 -31.26 -20.64
N GLU A 518 -3.44 -32.34 -21.42
CA GLU A 518 -3.14 -33.69 -20.93
C GLU A 518 -1.64 -33.89 -20.73
N THR A 519 -0.83 -33.38 -21.65
CA THR A 519 0.62 -33.48 -21.56
C THR A 519 1.15 -32.67 -20.37
N LEU A 520 0.68 -31.44 -20.12
CA LEU A 520 1.06 -30.69 -18.92
C LEU A 520 0.61 -31.39 -17.64
N TYR A 521 -0.60 -31.95 -17.61
CA TYR A 521 -1.05 -32.75 -16.47
C TYR A 521 -0.08 -33.90 -16.14
N ASN A 522 0.33 -34.67 -17.16
CA ASN A 522 1.19 -35.83 -16.98
C ASN A 522 2.66 -35.48 -16.71
N GLU A 523 3.20 -34.52 -17.45
CA GLU A 523 4.64 -34.23 -17.53
C GLU A 523 5.08 -33.12 -16.58
N VAL A 524 4.14 -32.27 -16.11
CA VAL A 524 4.44 -31.10 -15.25
C VAL A 524 3.64 -31.17 -13.96
N PHE A 525 2.32 -31.04 -14.00
CA PHE A 525 1.50 -30.87 -12.79
C PHE A 525 1.55 -32.09 -11.86
N LYS A 526 1.66 -33.32 -12.37
CA LYS A 526 1.86 -34.52 -11.53
C LYS A 526 3.27 -34.68 -10.99
N GLN A 527 4.27 -34.10 -11.65
CA GLN A 527 5.68 -34.26 -11.32
C GLN A 527 6.13 -33.21 -10.30
N TYR A 528 5.77 -31.95 -10.53
CA TYR A 528 6.15 -30.81 -9.69
C TYR A 528 5.05 -30.51 -8.67
N LYS A 529 5.12 -31.16 -7.50
CA LYS A 529 4.15 -31.02 -6.39
C LYS A 529 4.40 -29.77 -5.54
N ILE A 530 4.25 -28.61 -6.17
CA ILE A 530 4.42 -27.27 -5.59
C ILE A 530 3.12 -26.47 -5.74
N PRO A 531 2.92 -25.36 -5.00
CA PRO A 531 1.83 -24.43 -5.28
C PRO A 531 1.87 -23.92 -6.72
N GLN A 532 0.77 -24.07 -7.45
CA GLN A 532 0.62 -23.56 -8.80
C GLN A 532 -0.77 -22.96 -8.97
N SER A 533 -0.88 -21.80 -9.60
CA SER A 533 -2.16 -21.20 -9.94
C SER A 533 -2.37 -21.30 -11.45
N VAL A 534 -3.48 -21.93 -11.85
CA VAL A 534 -3.73 -22.33 -13.25
C VAL A 534 -5.05 -21.73 -13.71
N SER A 535 -5.00 -20.88 -14.73
CA SER A 535 -6.17 -20.26 -15.33
C SER A 535 -6.73 -21.05 -16.52
N VAL A 536 -8.00 -20.80 -16.84
CA VAL A 536 -8.72 -21.44 -17.95
C VAL A 536 -9.42 -20.37 -18.77
N ILE A 537 -9.23 -20.40 -20.09
CA ILE A 537 -10.11 -19.70 -21.02
C ILE A 537 -11.39 -20.53 -21.15
N VAL A 538 -12.50 -20.06 -20.58
CA VAL A 538 -13.74 -20.85 -20.54
C VAL A 538 -14.22 -21.17 -21.96
N GLY A 539 -14.06 -20.25 -22.91
CA GLY A 539 -14.40 -20.43 -24.32
C GLY A 539 -13.59 -21.49 -25.06
N GLU A 540 -12.45 -21.96 -24.56
CA GLU A 540 -11.74 -23.11 -25.14
C GLU A 540 -12.27 -24.46 -24.62
N VAL A 541 -12.90 -24.45 -23.44
CA VAL A 541 -13.27 -25.66 -22.70
C VAL A 541 -14.78 -25.92 -22.75
N ALA A 542 -15.59 -24.88 -22.72
CA ALA A 542 -17.04 -25.00 -22.56
C ALA A 542 -17.74 -25.51 -23.84
N PRO A 543 -18.91 -26.17 -23.72
CA PRO A 543 -19.65 -26.68 -24.88
C PRO A 543 -20.12 -25.60 -25.84
N ASN A 544 -20.31 -24.37 -25.34
CA ASN A 544 -20.66 -23.17 -26.11
C ASN A 544 -19.43 -22.35 -26.54
N GLY A 545 -18.23 -22.94 -26.49
CA GLY A 545 -16.96 -22.32 -26.84
C GLY A 545 -16.55 -22.50 -28.32
N ILE A 546 -15.28 -22.25 -28.63
CA ILE A 546 -14.71 -22.36 -29.98
C ILE A 546 -14.60 -23.80 -30.48
N ALA A 547 -14.54 -24.79 -29.58
CA ALA A 547 -14.34 -26.20 -29.92
C ALA A 547 -15.34 -27.15 -29.22
N PRO A 548 -16.65 -27.07 -29.52
CA PRO A 548 -17.69 -27.87 -28.84
C PRO A 548 -17.43 -29.39 -28.86
N LEU A 549 -16.86 -29.90 -29.97
CA LEU A 549 -16.55 -31.33 -30.13
C LEU A 549 -15.42 -31.81 -29.20
N LEU A 550 -14.55 -30.92 -28.74
CA LEU A 550 -13.46 -31.23 -27.81
C LEU A 550 -13.84 -30.97 -26.35
N SER A 551 -14.95 -30.27 -26.10
CA SER A 551 -15.34 -29.78 -24.77
C SER A 551 -15.32 -30.87 -23.69
N ASN A 552 -15.94 -32.03 -23.94
CA ASN A 552 -15.95 -33.13 -22.96
C ASN A 552 -14.54 -33.59 -22.56
N ARG A 553 -13.59 -33.60 -23.51
CA ARG A 553 -12.20 -33.98 -23.28
C ARG A 553 -11.46 -32.90 -22.50
N MET A 554 -11.65 -31.62 -22.86
CA MET A 554 -11.03 -30.49 -22.17
C MET A 554 -11.53 -30.35 -20.74
N ILE A 555 -12.85 -30.43 -20.51
CA ILE A 555 -13.46 -30.44 -19.17
C ILE A 555 -12.87 -31.56 -18.32
N LYS A 556 -12.71 -32.76 -18.87
CA LYS A 556 -12.09 -33.87 -18.16
C LYS A 556 -10.64 -33.55 -17.77
N GLY A 557 -9.83 -33.05 -18.71
CA GLY A 557 -8.44 -32.66 -18.44
C GLY A 557 -8.32 -31.59 -17.35
N VAL A 558 -9.09 -30.52 -17.45
CA VAL A 558 -9.10 -29.42 -16.47
C VAL A 558 -9.56 -29.90 -15.09
N LYS A 559 -10.59 -30.75 -15.01
CA LYS A 559 -11.02 -31.37 -13.75
C LYS A 559 -9.91 -32.18 -13.09
N GLU A 560 -9.13 -32.94 -13.86
CA GLU A 560 -7.99 -33.69 -13.31
C GLU A 560 -6.90 -32.76 -12.77
N ILE A 561 -6.62 -31.65 -13.46
CA ILE A 561 -5.69 -30.61 -12.97
C ILE A 561 -6.19 -30.00 -11.67
N PHE A 562 -7.45 -29.52 -11.62
CA PHE A 562 -8.01 -28.87 -10.45
C PHE A 562 -8.24 -29.79 -9.25
N LYS A 563 -8.29 -31.11 -9.44
CA LYS A 563 -8.27 -32.09 -8.34
C LYS A 563 -6.94 -32.13 -7.58
N LEU A 564 -5.82 -31.74 -8.19
CA LEU A 564 -4.50 -31.81 -7.55
C LEU A 564 -4.45 -30.84 -6.35
N PRO A 565 -4.07 -31.27 -5.13
CA PRO A 565 -4.24 -30.46 -3.91
C PRO A 565 -3.37 -29.19 -3.87
N TYR A 566 -2.34 -29.12 -4.72
CA TYR A 566 -1.41 -28.00 -4.82
C TYR A 566 -1.67 -27.11 -6.06
N VAL A 567 -2.82 -27.26 -6.72
CA VAL A 567 -3.28 -26.40 -7.82
C VAL A 567 -4.43 -25.50 -7.36
N GLU A 568 -4.28 -24.20 -7.55
CA GLU A 568 -5.30 -23.18 -7.32
C GLU A 568 -5.95 -22.77 -8.66
N PRO A 569 -7.28 -22.88 -8.80
CA PRO A 569 -7.97 -22.56 -10.04
C PRO A 569 -8.12 -21.04 -10.23
N ALA A 570 -8.00 -20.59 -11.48
CA ALA A 570 -8.20 -19.20 -11.88
C ALA A 570 -8.98 -19.11 -13.20
N SER A 571 -9.51 -17.91 -13.49
CA SER A 571 -10.12 -17.60 -14.79
C SER A 571 -9.11 -16.91 -15.71
N HIS A 572 -9.15 -17.24 -16.99
CA HIS A 572 -8.54 -16.46 -18.07
C HIS A 572 -9.63 -15.89 -19.00
N SER A 573 -10.69 -15.40 -18.35
CA SER A 573 -11.93 -14.90 -18.95
C SER A 573 -12.73 -15.96 -19.73
N PHE A 574 -13.88 -15.56 -20.26
CA PHE A 574 -14.69 -16.40 -21.13
C PHE A 574 -14.19 -16.41 -22.57
N SER A 575 -14.20 -15.25 -23.23
CA SER A 575 -13.87 -15.17 -24.66
C SER A 575 -12.42 -14.82 -24.95
N HIS A 576 -11.60 -14.61 -23.92
CA HIS A 576 -10.23 -14.15 -24.02
C HIS A 576 -10.08 -12.84 -24.82
N PRO A 577 -10.53 -11.69 -24.27
CA PRO A 577 -10.29 -10.39 -24.86
C PRO A 577 -8.82 -10.14 -25.20
N PHE A 578 -8.52 -9.86 -26.47
CA PHE A 578 -7.19 -9.49 -26.93
C PHE A 578 -6.86 -8.03 -26.62
N GLN A 579 -7.86 -7.15 -26.72
CA GLN A 579 -7.76 -5.71 -26.52
C GLN A 579 -8.95 -5.22 -25.69
N TRP A 580 -8.79 -5.22 -24.36
CA TRP A 580 -9.85 -4.87 -23.39
C TRP A 580 -10.54 -3.53 -23.66
N LYS A 581 -9.77 -2.49 -23.98
CA LYS A 581 -10.35 -1.18 -24.31
C LYS A 581 -11.27 -1.26 -25.53
N LYS A 582 -10.76 -1.81 -26.64
CA LYS A 582 -11.53 -1.88 -27.89
C LYS A 582 -12.78 -2.73 -27.78
N ILE A 583 -12.72 -3.86 -27.08
CA ILE A 583 -13.89 -4.74 -26.94
C ILE A 583 -14.98 -4.11 -26.06
N VAL A 584 -14.60 -3.34 -25.04
CA VAL A 584 -15.56 -2.62 -24.20
C VAL A 584 -16.20 -1.46 -24.98
N GLU A 585 -15.39 -0.71 -25.73
CA GLU A 585 -15.86 0.38 -26.60
C GLU A 585 -16.74 -0.12 -27.76
N ALA A 586 -16.56 -1.36 -28.22
CA ALA A 586 -17.34 -1.93 -29.31
C ALA A 586 -18.78 -2.32 -28.92
N GLN A 587 -19.17 -2.21 -27.64
CA GLN A 587 -20.54 -2.34 -27.15
C GLN A 587 -21.31 -3.57 -27.66
N GLY A 588 -20.63 -4.72 -27.75
CA GLY A 588 -21.23 -6.01 -28.13
C GLY A 588 -20.78 -6.55 -29.50
N ASP A 589 -20.20 -5.71 -30.37
CA ASP A 589 -19.53 -6.18 -31.59
C ASP A 589 -18.08 -6.59 -31.28
N SER A 590 -17.89 -7.84 -30.87
CA SER A 590 -16.58 -8.32 -30.44
C SER A 590 -15.69 -8.84 -31.57
N GLU A 591 -16.14 -8.79 -32.83
CA GLU A 591 -15.43 -9.43 -33.94
C GLU A 591 -13.99 -8.89 -34.07
N GLY A 592 -13.01 -9.79 -33.99
CA GLY A 592 -11.58 -9.45 -34.05
C GLY A 592 -10.95 -8.98 -32.73
N TYR A 593 -11.73 -8.83 -31.65
CA TYR A 593 -11.21 -8.42 -30.33
C TYR A 593 -11.19 -9.53 -29.28
N ASN A 594 -11.73 -10.70 -29.59
CA ASN A 594 -11.71 -11.91 -28.76
C ASN A 594 -11.69 -13.18 -29.63
N LEU A 595 -11.67 -14.35 -28.99
CA LEU A 595 -11.79 -15.63 -29.70
C LEU A 595 -13.09 -15.68 -30.52
N PRO A 596 -13.07 -16.28 -31.72
CA PRO A 596 -14.22 -16.33 -32.63
C PRO A 596 -15.27 -17.36 -32.16
N ILE A 597 -15.93 -17.07 -31.04
CA ILE A 597 -16.97 -17.92 -30.45
C ILE A 597 -18.30 -17.67 -31.15
N LYS A 598 -18.85 -18.72 -31.77
CA LYS A 598 -20.09 -18.62 -32.55
C LYS A 598 -21.27 -18.17 -31.67
N GLY A 599 -21.89 -17.05 -32.02
CA GLY A 599 -23.08 -16.53 -31.33
C GLY A 599 -22.79 -15.86 -29.99
N TYR A 600 -21.53 -15.56 -29.69
CA TYR A 600 -21.15 -14.80 -28.50
C TYR A 600 -21.32 -13.30 -28.72
N THR A 601 -21.78 -12.60 -27.67
CA THR A 601 -21.82 -11.14 -27.59
C THR A 601 -21.10 -10.75 -26.31
N PHE A 602 -20.19 -9.77 -26.40
CA PHE A 602 -19.40 -9.35 -25.26
C PHE A 602 -20.29 -8.82 -24.13
N LEU A 603 -20.08 -9.37 -22.94
CA LEU A 603 -20.68 -8.89 -21.70
C LEU A 603 -19.61 -8.91 -20.61
N LEU A 604 -19.36 -7.76 -19.99
CA LEU A 604 -18.29 -7.61 -18.99
C LEU A 604 -18.44 -8.61 -17.83
N ASN A 605 -19.66 -8.80 -17.33
CA ASN A 605 -19.91 -9.78 -16.26
C ASN A 605 -19.58 -11.22 -16.70
N THR A 606 -19.84 -11.59 -17.96
CA THR A 606 -19.50 -12.93 -18.49
C THR A 606 -17.99 -13.14 -18.50
N GLU A 607 -17.21 -12.11 -18.82
CA GLU A 607 -15.75 -12.19 -18.79
C GLU A 607 -15.18 -12.25 -17.38
N LEU A 608 -15.75 -11.50 -16.44
CA LEU A 608 -15.30 -11.41 -15.05
C LEU A 608 -15.94 -12.51 -14.17
N GLN A 609 -16.99 -12.17 -13.42
CA GLN A 609 -17.60 -13.08 -12.45
C GLN A 609 -18.20 -14.34 -13.09
N GLY A 610 -18.82 -14.22 -14.26
CA GLY A 610 -19.47 -15.34 -14.95
C GLY A 610 -18.51 -16.44 -15.39
N SER A 611 -17.28 -16.09 -15.78
CA SER A 611 -16.25 -17.07 -16.13
C SER A 611 -15.76 -17.83 -14.88
N ILE A 612 -15.61 -17.12 -13.75
CA ILE A 612 -15.30 -17.72 -12.44
C ILE A 612 -16.43 -18.64 -11.98
N ASP A 613 -17.68 -18.22 -12.10
CA ASP A 613 -18.86 -19.01 -11.74
C ASP A 613 -18.95 -20.30 -12.56
N TYR A 614 -18.65 -20.22 -13.87
CA TYR A 614 -18.57 -21.40 -14.72
C TYR A 614 -17.50 -22.38 -14.23
N ILE A 615 -16.30 -21.88 -13.92
CA ILE A 615 -15.19 -22.70 -13.39
C ILE A 615 -15.61 -23.39 -12.08
N ASN A 616 -16.19 -22.64 -11.14
CA ASN A 616 -16.60 -23.16 -9.83
C ASN A 616 -17.71 -24.19 -9.92
N THR A 617 -18.63 -24.00 -10.85
CA THR A 617 -19.77 -24.91 -11.03
C THR A 617 -19.38 -26.17 -11.80
N ASN A 618 -18.54 -26.03 -12.81
CA ASN A 618 -18.35 -27.08 -13.82
C ASN A 618 -16.99 -27.74 -13.78
N LEU A 619 -15.94 -27.10 -13.27
CA LEU A 619 -14.55 -27.52 -13.45
C LEU A 619 -13.84 -27.83 -12.13
N THR A 620 -14.15 -27.16 -11.03
CA THR A 620 -13.51 -27.41 -9.72
C THR A 620 -14.24 -28.50 -8.93
N PRO A 621 -13.53 -29.20 -8.01
CA PRO A 621 -14.20 -29.99 -6.97
C PRO A 621 -14.87 -29.07 -5.94
N PRO A 622 -15.91 -29.53 -5.20
CA PRO A 622 -16.63 -28.70 -4.23
C PRO A 622 -15.77 -28.08 -3.11
N SER A 623 -14.59 -28.64 -2.86
CA SER A 623 -13.64 -28.14 -1.86
C SER A 623 -12.76 -26.98 -2.35
N LYS A 624 -12.93 -26.53 -3.61
CA LYS A 624 -12.11 -25.48 -4.22
C LYS A 624 -12.94 -24.52 -5.04
N ASN A 625 -12.65 -23.23 -4.88
CA ASN A 625 -13.24 -22.17 -5.67
C ASN A 625 -12.13 -21.30 -6.27
N ALA A 626 -12.30 -20.94 -7.54
CA ALA A 626 -11.59 -19.86 -8.19
C ALA A 626 -12.13 -18.52 -7.66
N SER A 627 -11.21 -17.58 -7.46
CA SER A 627 -11.49 -16.19 -7.06
C SER A 627 -10.52 -15.22 -7.76
N MET A 628 -9.88 -15.68 -8.83
CA MET A 628 -8.84 -14.95 -9.53
C MET A 628 -9.15 -14.86 -11.02
N LEU A 629 -8.71 -13.76 -11.62
CA LEU A 629 -8.67 -13.58 -13.07
C LEU A 629 -7.27 -13.14 -13.49
N PHE A 630 -6.69 -13.87 -14.42
CA PHE A 630 -5.42 -13.53 -15.06
C PHE A 630 -5.77 -12.73 -16.32
N TRP A 631 -5.27 -11.49 -16.45
CA TRP A 631 -5.66 -10.62 -17.57
C TRP A 631 -5.22 -11.22 -18.91
N THR A 632 -6.16 -11.26 -19.85
CA THR A 632 -5.98 -11.85 -21.17
C THR A 632 -5.35 -10.87 -22.16
N GLY A 633 -4.77 -11.41 -23.23
CA GLY A 633 -4.32 -10.63 -24.38
C GLY A 633 -3.28 -9.57 -24.01
N GLY A 634 -3.55 -8.31 -24.38
CA GLY A 634 -2.66 -7.18 -24.08
C GLY A 634 -2.52 -6.82 -22.60
N CYS A 635 -3.22 -7.51 -21.70
CA CYS A 635 -3.16 -7.31 -20.24
C CYS A 635 -3.37 -5.85 -19.82
N ASN A 636 -4.18 -5.10 -20.57
CA ASN A 636 -4.39 -3.66 -20.37
C ASN A 636 -5.88 -3.33 -20.17
N PRO A 637 -6.52 -3.78 -19.07
CA PRO A 637 -7.91 -3.44 -18.76
C PRO A 637 -8.06 -1.93 -18.50
N PRO A 638 -9.10 -1.26 -19.02
CA PRO A 638 -9.41 0.13 -18.65
C PRO A 638 -9.91 0.21 -17.21
N GLU A 639 -9.97 1.44 -16.67
CA GLU A 639 -10.38 1.70 -15.28
C GLU A 639 -11.73 1.05 -14.91
N GLU A 640 -12.73 1.13 -15.79
CA GLU A 640 -14.06 0.56 -15.52
C GLU A 640 -14.06 -0.96 -15.36
N VAL A 641 -13.16 -1.67 -16.06
CA VAL A 641 -13.01 -3.12 -15.95
C VAL A 641 -12.29 -3.47 -14.65
N LEU A 642 -11.26 -2.70 -14.28
CA LEU A 642 -10.59 -2.84 -12.99
C LEU A 642 -11.54 -2.59 -11.82
N ARG A 643 -12.41 -1.58 -11.93
CA ARG A 643 -13.46 -1.29 -10.95
C ARG A 643 -14.34 -2.49 -10.72
N GLU A 644 -14.96 -3.02 -11.77
CA GLU A 644 -15.91 -4.15 -11.64
C GLU A 644 -15.23 -5.37 -11.02
N ALA A 645 -13.98 -5.68 -11.41
CA ALA A 645 -13.24 -6.79 -10.82
C ALA A 645 -12.95 -6.59 -9.32
N GLN A 646 -12.44 -5.42 -8.93
CA GLN A 646 -12.12 -5.14 -7.53
C GLN A 646 -13.36 -4.99 -6.65
N GLU A 647 -14.44 -4.40 -7.18
CA GLU A 647 -15.72 -4.31 -6.49
C GLU A 647 -16.36 -5.70 -6.31
N ALA A 648 -16.06 -6.67 -7.18
CA ALA A 648 -16.44 -8.06 -6.99
C ALA A 648 -15.49 -8.86 -6.08
N ASN A 649 -14.43 -8.25 -5.53
CA ASN A 649 -13.34 -8.92 -4.80
C ASN A 649 -12.61 -10.00 -5.63
N ILE A 650 -12.56 -9.82 -6.95
CA ILE A 650 -11.78 -10.69 -7.84
C ILE A 650 -10.32 -10.26 -7.77
N LEU A 651 -9.44 -11.17 -7.40
CA LEU A 651 -8.00 -10.93 -7.42
C LEU A 651 -7.50 -10.98 -8.87
N THR A 652 -6.73 -9.99 -9.29
CA THR A 652 -6.26 -9.91 -10.68
C THR A 652 -4.77 -9.70 -10.78
N ILE A 653 -4.17 -10.29 -11.82
CA ILE A 653 -2.75 -10.18 -12.15
C ILE A 653 -2.56 -10.29 -13.67
N ASN A 654 -1.36 -9.96 -14.15
CA ASN A 654 -0.85 -9.96 -15.52
C ASN A 654 -0.54 -8.55 -16.01
N GLY A 655 0.23 -8.50 -17.10
CA GLY A 655 0.96 -7.31 -17.52
C GLY A 655 2.33 -7.23 -16.84
N GLY A 656 3.11 -6.22 -17.22
CA GLY A 656 4.45 -5.96 -16.71
C GLY A 656 5.53 -6.76 -17.41
N ASP A 657 6.54 -6.08 -17.96
CA ASP A 657 7.48 -6.66 -18.94
C ASP A 657 8.89 -6.91 -18.39
N THR A 658 9.02 -7.57 -17.24
CA THR A 658 10.34 -7.92 -16.69
C THR A 658 11.05 -8.96 -17.56
N THR A 659 12.06 -8.52 -18.31
CA THR A 659 12.77 -9.28 -19.35
C THR A 659 14.29 -9.05 -19.32
N ILE A 660 14.83 -8.44 -18.26
CA ILE A 660 16.27 -8.21 -18.08
C ILE A 660 17.07 -9.52 -18.24
N GLN A 661 18.14 -9.48 -19.05
CA GLN A 661 18.93 -10.64 -19.45
C GLN A 661 20.40 -10.28 -19.62
N LYS A 662 21.32 -11.26 -19.71
CA LYS A 662 22.77 -10.98 -19.74
C LYS A 662 23.19 -10.18 -20.99
N ASN A 663 22.46 -10.30 -22.09
CA ASN A 663 22.68 -9.54 -23.32
C ASN A 663 21.96 -8.18 -23.35
N ALA A 664 21.07 -7.92 -22.39
CA ALA A 664 20.39 -6.64 -22.20
C ALA A 664 20.22 -6.39 -20.69
N PRO A 665 21.32 -6.10 -19.96
CA PRO A 665 21.35 -6.05 -18.51
C PRO A 665 20.84 -4.71 -17.94
N TRP A 666 19.71 -4.22 -18.45
CA TRP A 666 19.22 -2.88 -18.17
C TRP A 666 18.06 -2.93 -17.16
N LEU A 667 18.12 -2.09 -16.13
CA LEU A 667 17.09 -1.97 -15.11
C LEU A 667 15.75 -1.49 -15.69
N SER A 668 15.76 -0.77 -16.82
CA SER A 668 14.55 -0.41 -17.58
C SER A 668 13.74 -1.61 -18.08
N LEU A 669 14.35 -2.80 -18.12
CA LEU A 669 13.70 -4.07 -18.45
C LEU A 669 13.19 -4.82 -17.21
N VAL A 670 13.04 -4.12 -16.07
CA VAL A 670 12.45 -4.65 -14.84
C VAL A 670 11.18 -3.87 -14.53
N SER A 671 10.03 -4.52 -14.71
CA SER A 671 8.73 -3.89 -14.57
C SER A 671 8.42 -3.53 -13.11
N PRO A 672 7.52 -2.56 -12.84
CA PRO A 672 7.07 -2.24 -11.48
C PRO A 672 6.21 -3.34 -10.83
N ILE A 673 5.79 -3.16 -9.58
CA ILE A 673 4.88 -4.09 -8.87
C ILE A 673 3.44 -3.92 -9.36
N SER A 674 3.00 -2.68 -9.61
CA SER A 674 1.63 -2.37 -10.05
C SER A 674 1.54 -1.04 -10.78
N ILE A 675 0.38 -0.78 -11.39
CA ILE A 675 -0.01 0.53 -11.91
C ILE A 675 -1.41 0.91 -11.40
N LYS A 676 -1.63 2.17 -11.07
CA LYS A 676 -2.94 2.72 -10.71
C LYS A 676 -3.61 3.31 -11.95
N LYS A 677 -4.91 3.04 -12.14
CA LYS A 677 -5.76 3.68 -13.16
C LYS A 677 -7.02 4.19 -12.45
N GLY A 678 -7.17 5.52 -12.42
CA GLY A 678 -8.13 6.18 -11.54
C GLY A 678 -7.93 5.75 -10.09
N ASP A 679 -8.94 5.11 -9.49
CA ASP A 679 -8.89 4.61 -8.11
C ASP A 679 -8.47 3.16 -7.94
N TYR A 680 -8.35 2.42 -9.05
CA TYR A 680 -8.12 0.99 -9.04
C TYR A 680 -6.67 0.65 -9.41
N ARG A 681 -6.21 -0.51 -8.95
CA ARG A 681 -4.81 -0.94 -9.09
C ARG A 681 -4.72 -2.25 -9.85
N GLN A 682 -3.88 -2.28 -10.87
CA GLN A 682 -3.53 -3.50 -11.57
C GLN A 682 -2.19 -4.03 -11.04
N ILE A 683 -2.20 -5.20 -10.41
CA ILE A 683 -0.98 -5.90 -10.00
C ILE A 683 -0.35 -6.56 -11.22
N LEU A 684 0.97 -6.37 -11.40
CA LEU A 684 1.70 -6.87 -12.56
C LEU A 684 2.41 -8.20 -12.25
N ALA A 685 2.61 -9.02 -13.29
CA ALA A 685 3.39 -10.24 -13.18
C ALA A 685 4.86 -9.89 -12.87
N PRO A 686 5.52 -10.56 -11.89
CA PRO A 686 6.91 -10.27 -11.57
C PRO A 686 7.90 -10.51 -12.70
N ASN A 687 7.70 -11.57 -13.49
CA ASN A 687 8.54 -11.99 -14.61
C ASN A 687 7.67 -12.33 -15.82
N GLN A 688 8.21 -12.13 -17.03
CA GLN A 688 7.49 -12.46 -18.26
C GLN A 688 7.44 -13.96 -18.57
N ASN A 689 6.45 -14.35 -19.36
CA ASN A 689 6.21 -15.72 -19.79
C ASN A 689 7.05 -16.14 -21.01
N GLU A 690 6.92 -17.40 -21.43
CA GLU A 690 7.64 -17.98 -22.57
C GLU A 690 7.38 -17.29 -23.91
N ASN A 691 6.24 -16.63 -24.08
CA ASN A 691 5.89 -15.96 -25.33
C ASN A 691 6.98 -14.98 -25.73
N VAL A 692 7.42 -14.14 -24.79
CA VAL A 692 8.43 -13.10 -25.05
C VAL A 692 9.81 -13.70 -25.34
N TYR A 693 10.24 -14.70 -24.56
CA TYR A 693 11.55 -15.34 -24.75
C TYR A 693 11.67 -16.17 -26.04
N THR A 694 10.53 -16.54 -26.64
CA THR A 694 10.47 -17.33 -27.88
C THR A 694 10.16 -16.48 -29.12
N GLY A 695 10.20 -15.15 -28.99
CA GLY A 695 9.91 -14.21 -30.08
C GLY A 695 8.44 -14.23 -30.49
N ASN A 696 7.54 -14.06 -29.51
CA ASN A 696 6.08 -14.19 -29.67
C ASN A 696 5.67 -15.56 -30.21
N TRP A 697 6.22 -16.61 -29.61
CA TRP A 697 5.99 -17.99 -30.02
C TRP A 697 6.36 -18.24 -31.51
N ILE A 698 7.42 -17.60 -32.03
CA ILE A 698 7.96 -17.85 -33.38
C ILE A 698 9.17 -18.80 -33.31
N PHE A 699 10.34 -18.33 -32.86
CA PHE A 699 11.57 -19.11 -32.67
C PHE A 699 12.60 -18.30 -31.84
N PRO A 700 13.49 -18.93 -31.04
CA PRO A 700 13.58 -20.35 -30.74
C PRO A 700 12.56 -20.82 -29.69
N LYS A 701 11.94 -21.99 -29.92
CA LYS A 701 10.93 -22.58 -29.02
C LYS A 701 11.48 -23.07 -27.68
N TRP A 702 12.81 -23.16 -27.54
CA TRP A 702 13.49 -23.43 -26.27
C TRP A 702 13.86 -22.13 -25.51
N GLY A 703 13.54 -20.95 -26.05
CA GLY A 703 14.01 -19.67 -25.56
C GLY A 703 13.65 -19.36 -24.10
N TYR A 704 12.56 -19.94 -23.58
CA TYR A 704 12.13 -19.72 -22.20
C TYR A 704 13.19 -20.02 -21.15
N LYS A 705 14.15 -20.92 -21.45
CA LYS A 705 15.27 -21.22 -20.55
C LYS A 705 16.05 -19.96 -20.13
N ARG A 706 16.05 -18.89 -20.94
CA ARG A 706 16.72 -17.63 -20.61
C ARG A 706 16.06 -16.85 -19.47
N VAL A 707 14.83 -17.18 -19.07
CA VAL A 707 14.20 -16.60 -17.86
C VAL A 707 15.05 -16.85 -16.59
N ILE A 708 15.90 -17.90 -16.60
CA ILE A 708 16.86 -18.16 -15.52
C ILE A 708 17.83 -16.97 -15.35
N GLU A 709 18.27 -16.34 -16.44
CA GLU A 709 19.13 -15.15 -16.37
C GLU A 709 18.37 -13.99 -15.71
N THR A 710 17.09 -13.82 -16.06
CA THR A 710 16.22 -12.82 -15.44
C THR A 710 16.07 -13.06 -13.94
N PHE A 711 15.91 -14.32 -13.51
CA PHE A 711 15.87 -14.66 -12.09
C PHE A 711 17.19 -14.32 -11.38
N GLU A 712 18.34 -14.62 -11.98
CA GLU A 712 19.65 -14.29 -11.43
C GLU A 712 19.85 -12.77 -11.27
N MET A 713 19.51 -12.00 -12.30
CA MET A 713 19.78 -10.57 -12.37
C MET A 713 18.80 -9.71 -11.57
N THR A 714 17.63 -10.26 -11.26
CA THR A 714 16.66 -9.62 -10.35
C THR A 714 16.84 -10.02 -8.89
N ASP A 715 17.78 -10.91 -8.57
CA ASP A 715 18.16 -11.28 -7.20
C ASP A 715 19.31 -10.43 -6.65
N LYS A 716 20.30 -10.11 -7.50
CA LYS A 716 21.57 -9.50 -7.10
C LYS A 716 22.05 -8.43 -8.10
N PRO A 717 22.76 -7.39 -7.64
CA PRO A 717 23.13 -7.12 -6.23
C PRO A 717 21.96 -6.62 -5.38
N ARG A 718 20.89 -6.15 -6.03
CA ARG A 718 19.65 -5.70 -5.40
C ARG A 718 18.51 -6.64 -5.79
N ARG A 719 17.72 -7.09 -4.81
CA ARG A 719 16.61 -8.03 -5.09
C ARG A 719 15.35 -7.26 -5.49
N TYR A 720 15.15 -7.07 -6.79
CA TYR A 720 14.00 -6.35 -7.35
C TYR A 720 12.74 -7.21 -7.49
N LYS A 721 12.87 -8.52 -7.72
CA LYS A 721 11.72 -9.38 -8.01
C LYS A 721 11.73 -10.70 -7.23
N PRO A 722 10.55 -11.25 -6.87
CA PRO A 722 10.43 -12.68 -6.57
C PRO A 722 10.73 -13.51 -7.83
N ILE A 723 10.59 -14.83 -7.74
CA ILE A 723 10.61 -15.73 -8.90
C ILE A 723 9.15 -15.97 -9.33
N ASP A 724 8.79 -15.59 -10.55
CA ASP A 724 7.53 -16.00 -11.17
C ASP A 724 7.80 -16.94 -12.36
N LEU A 725 7.43 -18.22 -12.19
CA LEU A 725 7.48 -19.21 -13.26
C LEU A 725 6.17 -19.11 -14.05
N TYR A 726 6.15 -18.16 -14.99
CA TYR A 726 4.98 -17.81 -15.79
C TYR A 726 5.04 -18.46 -17.19
N TYR A 727 4.02 -19.21 -17.58
CA TYR A 727 3.90 -19.85 -18.90
C TYR A 727 2.45 -20.19 -19.30
N HIS A 728 2.23 -20.72 -20.51
CA HIS A 728 0.92 -21.09 -21.05
C HIS A 728 0.80 -22.59 -21.38
N PHE A 729 -0.40 -23.09 -21.67
CA PHE A 729 -0.61 -24.50 -22.02
C PHE A 729 0.15 -24.93 -23.26
N TYR A 730 0.21 -24.09 -24.30
CA TYR A 730 0.94 -24.38 -25.54
C TYR A 730 2.44 -24.67 -25.32
N SER A 731 3.03 -24.32 -24.16
CA SER A 731 4.39 -24.75 -23.81
C SER A 731 4.61 -26.26 -23.91
N ALA A 732 3.56 -27.07 -23.78
CA ALA A 732 3.63 -28.53 -23.96
C ALA A 732 3.43 -29.02 -25.40
N SER A 733 3.13 -28.16 -26.37
CA SER A 733 2.84 -28.60 -27.75
C SER A 733 4.08 -29.05 -28.52
N LEU A 734 5.28 -28.63 -28.10
CA LEU A 734 6.57 -29.01 -28.66
C LEU A 734 7.50 -29.62 -27.61
N SER A 735 8.33 -30.59 -28.02
CA SER A 735 9.28 -31.25 -27.11
C SER A 735 10.36 -30.28 -26.60
N SER A 736 10.79 -29.33 -27.44
CA SER A 736 11.81 -28.34 -27.08
C SER A 736 11.32 -27.31 -26.06
N SER A 737 10.08 -26.82 -26.19
CA SER A 737 9.49 -25.90 -25.22
C SER A 737 9.19 -26.62 -23.90
N LEU A 738 8.66 -27.84 -23.95
CA LEU A 738 8.42 -28.63 -22.73
C LEU A 738 9.72 -28.96 -21.98
N ALA A 739 10.79 -29.32 -22.69
CA ALA A 739 12.09 -29.55 -22.09
C ALA A 739 12.69 -28.27 -21.47
N SER A 740 12.49 -27.12 -22.13
CA SER A 740 12.87 -25.82 -21.59
C SER A 740 12.11 -25.50 -20.31
N LEU A 741 10.79 -25.69 -20.29
CA LEU A 741 9.94 -25.48 -19.13
C LEU A 741 10.41 -26.33 -17.94
N LYS A 742 10.61 -27.64 -18.15
CA LYS A 742 11.13 -28.55 -17.12
C LYS A 742 12.50 -28.09 -16.59
N SER A 743 13.38 -27.60 -17.46
CA SER A 743 14.69 -27.06 -17.04
C SER A 743 14.55 -25.85 -16.11
N VAL A 744 13.54 -24.99 -16.34
CA VAL A 744 13.26 -23.84 -15.47
C VAL A 744 12.71 -24.30 -14.11
N TYR A 745 11.77 -25.25 -14.09
CA TYR A 745 11.30 -25.85 -12.83
C TYR A 745 12.44 -26.47 -12.02
N ASP A 746 13.27 -27.28 -12.68
CA ASP A 746 14.41 -27.94 -12.04
C ASP A 746 15.40 -26.92 -11.48
N TYR A 747 15.67 -25.83 -12.22
CA TYR A 747 16.49 -24.72 -11.72
C TYR A 747 15.90 -24.09 -10.45
N VAL A 748 14.61 -23.71 -10.46
CA VAL A 748 13.99 -23.03 -9.32
C VAL A 748 13.95 -23.93 -8.08
N LEU A 749 13.77 -25.24 -8.24
CA LEU A 749 13.82 -26.21 -7.15
C LEU A 749 15.20 -26.30 -6.46
N THR A 750 16.28 -25.87 -7.12
CA THR A 750 17.60 -25.78 -6.48
C THR A 750 17.80 -24.51 -5.65
N GLN A 751 16.90 -23.53 -5.77
CA GLN A 751 17.00 -22.24 -5.10
C GLN A 751 16.42 -22.29 -3.68
N LYS A 752 16.86 -21.36 -2.83
CA LYS A 752 16.26 -21.16 -1.49
C LYS A 752 15.03 -20.28 -1.59
N THR A 753 13.88 -20.92 -1.78
CA THR A 753 12.62 -20.22 -2.04
C THR A 753 11.56 -20.51 -0.98
N LEU A 754 10.57 -19.62 -0.91
CA LEU A 754 9.29 -19.84 -0.24
C LEU A 754 8.20 -19.88 -1.33
N PRO A 755 7.71 -21.07 -1.70
CA PRO A 755 6.67 -21.21 -2.73
C PRO A 755 5.31 -20.75 -2.24
N LEU A 756 4.61 -19.96 -3.05
CA LEU A 756 3.29 -19.39 -2.79
C LEU A 756 2.36 -19.59 -3.99
N TYR A 757 1.05 -19.52 -3.72
CA TYR A 757 0.07 -19.35 -4.78
C TYR A 757 0.08 -17.90 -5.29
N ILE A 758 -0.42 -17.68 -6.50
CA ILE A 758 -0.54 -16.34 -7.07
C ILE A 758 -1.51 -15.48 -6.24
N SER A 759 -2.56 -16.06 -5.66
CA SER A 759 -3.47 -15.32 -4.79
C SER A 759 -2.78 -14.72 -3.56
N ASP A 760 -1.78 -15.42 -3.01
CA ASP A 760 -0.98 -14.93 -1.89
C ASP A 760 -0.08 -13.77 -2.34
N TYR A 761 0.54 -13.87 -3.50
CA TYR A 761 1.38 -12.79 -4.04
C TYR A 761 0.57 -11.53 -4.36
N ILE A 762 -0.61 -11.65 -4.97
CA ILE A 762 -1.48 -10.49 -5.25
C ILE A 762 -1.80 -9.72 -3.95
N ARG A 763 -2.11 -10.44 -2.87
CA ARG A 763 -2.36 -9.85 -1.54
C ARG A 763 -1.11 -9.18 -0.97
N ILE A 764 0.06 -9.82 -1.04
CA ILE A 764 1.34 -9.23 -0.60
C ILE A 764 1.67 -7.96 -1.40
N ALA A 765 1.48 -8.00 -2.73
CA ALA A 765 1.75 -6.88 -3.62
C ALA A 765 0.80 -5.70 -3.38
N ASP A 766 -0.48 -5.94 -3.13
CA ASP A 766 -1.40 -4.87 -2.73
C ASP A 766 -1.01 -4.31 -1.34
N ASP A 767 -0.68 -5.16 -0.37
CA ASP A 767 -0.34 -4.75 1.00
C ASP A 767 0.93 -3.87 1.06
N PHE A 768 1.84 -3.98 0.07
CA PHE A 768 2.96 -3.04 -0.11
C PHE A 768 2.51 -1.57 -0.19
N TYR A 769 1.47 -1.28 -0.98
CA TYR A 769 0.97 0.08 -1.16
C TYR A 769 0.13 0.58 0.02
N ASN A 770 -0.36 -0.35 0.84
CA ASN A 770 -1.19 -0.04 1.98
C ASN A 770 -0.40 0.08 3.28
N THR A 771 0.79 -0.50 3.35
CA THR A 771 1.61 -0.48 4.56
C THR A 771 1.90 0.97 5.02
N SER A 772 1.42 1.35 6.19
CA SER A 772 1.73 2.63 6.81
C SER A 772 2.92 2.50 7.75
N ILE A 773 3.77 3.51 7.82
CA ILE A 773 4.95 3.55 8.70
C ILE A 773 4.93 4.86 9.47
N ALA A 774 4.93 4.80 10.80
CA ALA A 774 5.11 5.96 11.66
C ALA A 774 6.43 5.85 12.42
N THR A 775 7.08 6.97 12.68
CA THR A 775 8.27 7.01 13.53
C THR A 775 7.88 6.99 15.00
N ILE A 776 8.67 6.26 15.79
CA ILE A 776 8.60 6.25 17.26
C ILE A 776 10.01 6.45 17.82
N GLU A 777 10.12 6.51 19.14
CA GLU A 777 11.42 6.58 19.80
C GLU A 777 12.28 5.36 19.45
N ASN A 778 13.43 5.58 18.79
CA ASN A 778 14.39 4.55 18.38
C ASN A 778 13.82 3.44 17.47
N GLY A 779 12.78 3.74 16.68
CA GLY A 779 12.17 2.73 15.82
C GLY A 779 10.98 3.22 14.99
N TRP A 780 10.16 2.25 14.58
CA TRP A 780 8.96 2.48 13.78
C TRP A 780 7.77 1.68 14.30
N GLU A 781 6.58 2.24 14.11
CA GLU A 781 5.33 1.48 14.10
C GLU A 781 4.91 1.24 12.65
N ILE A 782 4.60 -0.01 12.33
CA ILE A 782 4.19 -0.42 10.98
C ILE A 782 2.78 -1.00 11.07
N ARG A 783 1.89 -0.60 10.15
CA ARG A 783 0.54 -1.18 10.07
C ARG A 783 0.20 -1.57 8.64
N ASN A 784 -0.34 -2.77 8.47
CA ASN A 784 -0.72 -3.33 7.17
C ASN A 784 -1.83 -4.38 7.35
N ALA A 785 -2.25 -5.05 6.27
CA ALA A 785 -3.31 -6.06 6.31
C ALA A 785 -2.87 -7.41 6.93
N GLY A 786 -1.59 -7.56 7.25
CA GLY A 786 -0.99 -8.80 7.76
C GLY A 786 -0.55 -9.77 6.67
N GLU A 787 -0.63 -9.38 5.39
CA GLU A 787 -0.28 -10.22 4.25
C GLU A 787 1.21 -10.08 3.89
N LEU A 788 1.70 -8.84 3.84
CA LEU A 788 3.13 -8.55 3.70
C LEU A 788 3.83 -8.73 5.05
N LYS A 789 4.76 -9.69 5.10
CA LYS A 789 5.42 -10.13 6.35
C LYS A 789 6.92 -9.86 6.40
N THR A 790 7.41 -8.96 5.56
CA THR A 790 8.84 -8.64 5.51
C THR A 790 9.08 -7.16 5.30
N LEU A 791 9.99 -6.60 6.11
CA LEU A 791 10.53 -5.26 5.93
C LEU A 791 12.02 -5.38 5.60
N ARG A 792 12.55 -4.49 4.77
CA ARG A 792 13.97 -4.43 4.42
C ARG A 792 14.58 -3.14 4.96
N LEU A 793 15.68 -3.27 5.69
CA LEU A 793 16.50 -2.16 6.17
C LEU A 793 17.90 -2.22 5.57
N PRO A 794 18.62 -1.09 5.47
CA PRO A 794 20.06 -1.12 5.25
C PRO A 794 20.74 -2.02 6.27
N LYS A 795 21.77 -2.75 5.83
CA LYS A 795 22.54 -3.62 6.73
C LYS A 795 23.59 -2.78 7.46
N ASP A 796 23.40 -2.62 8.76
CA ASP A 796 24.35 -1.95 9.66
C ASP A 796 24.52 -2.74 10.98
N ASN A 797 25.11 -2.11 11.99
CA ASN A 797 25.36 -2.72 13.30
C ASN A 797 24.15 -2.68 14.26
N HIS A 798 22.96 -2.27 13.80
CA HIS A 798 21.75 -2.20 14.63
C HIS A 798 20.79 -3.37 14.34
N TYR A 799 20.43 -4.12 15.37
CA TYR A 799 19.57 -5.31 15.32
C TYR A 799 18.19 -5.04 15.93
N PRO A 800 17.16 -5.84 15.60
CA PRO A 800 15.88 -5.77 16.29
C PRO A 800 16.01 -6.07 17.79
N ASP A 801 15.52 -5.17 18.64
CA ASP A 801 15.33 -5.42 20.07
C ASP A 801 14.02 -6.18 20.27
N PHE A 802 14.09 -7.51 20.34
CA PHE A 802 12.92 -8.37 20.53
C PHE A 802 12.17 -8.16 21.85
N THR A 803 12.77 -7.47 22.84
CA THR A 803 12.09 -7.18 24.12
C THR A 803 11.21 -5.94 24.04
N LYS A 804 11.58 -4.99 23.18
CA LYS A 804 10.84 -3.73 22.96
C LYS A 804 10.01 -3.74 21.68
N SER A 805 10.33 -4.66 20.76
CA SER A 805 9.58 -4.85 19.52
C SER A 805 8.38 -5.76 19.75
N ASP A 806 7.34 -5.56 18.95
CA ASP A 806 6.14 -6.40 18.93
C ASP A 806 5.85 -6.87 17.50
N GLY A 807 5.47 -8.15 17.37
CA GLY A 807 5.18 -8.79 16.10
C GLY A 807 6.39 -9.16 15.22
N ILE A 808 7.62 -9.04 15.75
CA ILE A 808 8.85 -9.42 15.06
C ILE A 808 9.27 -10.85 15.45
N VAL A 809 9.46 -11.73 14.45
CA VAL A 809 9.78 -13.16 14.70
C VAL A 809 11.21 -13.53 14.33
N GLY A 810 11.94 -12.64 13.64
CA GLY A 810 13.29 -12.91 13.20
C GLY A 810 13.83 -11.90 12.21
N PHE A 811 15.04 -12.17 11.72
CA PHE A 811 15.63 -11.41 10.63
C PHE A 811 16.65 -12.26 9.85
N TYR A 812 16.96 -11.82 8.63
CA TYR A 812 17.96 -12.42 7.75
C TYR A 812 18.82 -11.32 7.13
N ASP A 813 20.14 -11.50 7.20
CA ASP A 813 21.09 -10.60 6.53
C ASP A 813 21.48 -11.15 5.17
N ASP A 814 21.25 -10.36 4.12
CA ASP A 814 21.73 -10.59 2.77
C ASP A 814 22.73 -9.49 2.36
N ALA A 815 23.27 -9.57 1.14
CA ALA A 815 24.06 -8.47 0.55
C ALA A 815 23.21 -7.22 0.28
N ASP A 816 21.93 -7.41 -0.03
CA ASP A 816 20.96 -6.35 -0.35
C ASP A 816 20.43 -5.59 0.89
N GLY A 817 20.56 -6.16 2.09
CA GLY A 817 20.08 -5.56 3.32
C GLY A 817 19.72 -6.57 4.40
N ARG A 818 19.14 -6.05 5.48
CA ARG A 818 18.57 -6.81 6.59
C ARG A 818 17.05 -6.94 6.40
N TYR A 819 16.59 -8.17 6.24
CA TYR A 819 15.17 -8.51 6.10
C TYR A 819 14.59 -8.87 7.46
N ILE A 820 13.65 -8.08 7.96
CA ILE A 820 12.93 -8.28 9.23
C ILE A 820 11.67 -9.10 8.97
N HIS A 821 11.47 -10.16 9.73
CA HIS A 821 10.34 -11.09 9.58
C HIS A 821 9.22 -10.72 10.55
N LEU A 822 8.00 -10.59 10.02
CA LEU A 822 6.80 -10.21 10.77
C LEU A 822 5.88 -11.41 11.02
N ASN A 823 5.11 -11.36 12.10
CA ASN A 823 4.19 -12.46 12.45
C ASN A 823 2.84 -12.43 11.71
N GLY A 824 2.54 -11.38 10.95
CA GLY A 824 1.26 -11.22 10.25
C GLY A 824 0.11 -10.67 11.09
N GLN A 825 0.36 -10.05 12.26
CA GLN A 825 -0.71 -9.51 13.12
C GLN A 825 -1.29 -8.16 12.65
N GLY A 826 -0.66 -7.52 11.66
CA GLY A 826 -1.14 -6.29 11.03
C GLY A 826 -0.73 -4.98 11.71
N VAL A 827 -0.27 -5.00 12.96
CA VAL A 827 0.33 -3.85 13.66
C VAL A 827 1.64 -4.31 14.30
N TYR A 828 2.74 -3.63 14.04
CA TYR A 828 4.08 -4.04 14.47
C TYR A 828 4.80 -2.86 15.09
N THR A 829 5.59 -3.14 16.12
CA THR A 829 6.55 -2.19 16.69
C THR A 829 7.93 -2.73 16.44
N LEU A 830 8.78 -1.98 15.74
CA LEU A 830 10.16 -2.36 15.48
C LEU A 830 11.08 -1.35 16.16
N VAL A 831 11.78 -1.79 17.20
CA VAL A 831 12.80 -1.01 17.90
C VAL A 831 14.17 -1.58 17.58
N MET A 832 15.13 -0.72 17.27
CA MET A 832 16.49 -1.12 16.92
C MET A 832 17.45 -0.96 18.11
N SER A 833 18.51 -1.76 18.15
CA SER A 833 19.54 -1.77 19.19
C SER A 833 20.91 -2.16 18.65
N ASP A 834 21.98 -1.60 19.21
CA ASP A 834 23.36 -2.02 18.91
C ASP A 834 23.72 -3.42 19.44
N LYS A 835 22.83 -4.03 20.25
CA LYS A 835 23.09 -5.33 20.86
C LYS A 835 22.63 -6.46 19.96
N VAL A 836 23.51 -7.44 19.78
CA VAL A 836 23.14 -8.70 19.11
C VAL A 836 22.06 -9.40 19.95
N PRO A 837 20.95 -9.87 19.34
CA PRO A 837 19.88 -10.54 20.05
C PRO A 837 20.34 -11.83 20.73
N LEU A 838 20.09 -11.93 22.04
CA LEU A 838 20.37 -13.12 22.87
C LEU A 838 19.11 -13.97 23.12
N VAL A 839 18.15 -13.91 22.21
CA VAL A 839 16.90 -14.70 22.25
C VAL A 839 16.80 -15.62 21.03
N PRO A 840 15.99 -16.70 21.10
CA PRO A 840 15.67 -17.49 19.92
C PRO A 840 14.92 -16.64 18.87
N TYR A 841 15.31 -16.76 17.60
CA TYR A 841 14.61 -16.09 16.51
C TYR A 841 14.76 -16.83 15.18
N LEU A 842 13.83 -16.60 14.26
CA LEU A 842 13.83 -17.20 12.93
C LEU A 842 14.88 -16.53 12.03
N ILE A 843 15.84 -17.30 11.53
CA ILE A 843 16.83 -16.79 10.56
C ILE A 843 16.25 -16.91 9.14
N GLN A 844 15.84 -18.13 8.75
CA GLN A 844 15.38 -18.42 7.39
C GLN A 844 14.36 -19.56 7.39
N SER A 845 13.34 -19.51 6.54
CA SER A 845 12.35 -20.59 6.39
C SER A 845 11.74 -20.61 4.98
N ASN A 846 11.39 -21.79 4.47
CA ASN A 846 10.52 -21.95 3.30
C ASN A 846 9.03 -22.17 3.66
N GLY A 847 8.69 -21.98 4.94
CA GLY A 847 7.34 -21.93 5.46
C GLY A 847 6.94 -20.51 5.86
N ARG A 848 5.69 -20.15 5.57
CA ARG A 848 5.04 -18.88 5.93
C ARG A 848 4.61 -18.89 7.38
N VAL A 849 4.73 -17.74 8.05
CA VAL A 849 4.23 -17.59 9.42
C VAL A 849 2.70 -17.58 9.40
N ILE A 850 2.08 -18.44 10.20
CA ILE A 850 0.62 -18.52 10.34
C ILE A 850 0.17 -17.78 11.60
N THR A 851 0.84 -18.03 12.72
CA THR A 851 0.59 -17.34 13.98
C THR A 851 1.82 -17.35 14.86
N SER A 852 1.95 -16.33 15.70
CA SER A 852 2.95 -16.23 16.76
C SER A 852 2.25 -15.80 18.04
N ARG A 853 2.46 -16.51 19.14
CA ARG A 853 1.95 -16.16 20.47
C ARG A 853 2.93 -16.62 21.54
N ASN A 854 3.34 -15.70 22.42
CA ASN A 854 4.32 -15.98 23.48
C ASN A 854 5.58 -16.65 22.87
N SER A 855 6.07 -17.71 23.49
CA SER A 855 7.20 -18.51 23.00
C SER A 855 6.82 -19.53 21.90
N THR A 856 5.71 -19.32 21.18
CA THR A 856 5.26 -20.26 20.13
C THR A 856 5.13 -19.61 18.76
N LEU A 857 5.61 -20.30 17.73
CA LEU A 857 5.49 -19.88 16.32
C LEU A 857 4.97 -21.04 15.48
N VAL A 858 4.00 -20.79 14.62
CA VAL A 858 3.49 -21.78 13.66
C VAL A 858 3.92 -21.38 12.26
N LEU A 859 4.61 -22.31 11.58
CA LEU A 859 5.03 -22.15 10.19
C LEU A 859 4.36 -23.21 9.32
N LYS A 860 3.87 -22.82 8.15
CA LYS A 860 3.30 -23.73 7.14
C LYS A 860 4.11 -23.69 5.87
N SER A 861 4.53 -24.86 5.38
CA SER A 861 5.18 -24.99 4.07
C SER A 861 4.42 -25.94 3.16
N TYR A 862 4.36 -25.59 1.88
CA TYR A 862 3.75 -26.40 0.81
C TYR A 862 4.73 -27.40 0.18
N VAL A 863 6.01 -27.33 0.54
CA VAL A 863 7.10 -28.19 0.06
C VAL A 863 7.83 -28.82 1.25
N PRO A 864 8.74 -29.79 1.06
CA PRO A 864 9.56 -30.31 2.16
C PRO A 864 10.13 -29.18 3.03
N PHE A 865 9.73 -29.17 4.30
CA PHE A 865 9.95 -28.04 5.20
C PHE A 865 11.43 -27.88 5.55
N GLN A 866 11.91 -26.65 5.54
CA GLN A 866 13.25 -26.28 5.97
C GLN A 866 13.22 -24.93 6.70
N SER A 867 13.90 -24.87 7.84
CA SER A 867 14.12 -23.64 8.58
C SER A 867 15.49 -23.61 9.26
N LYS A 868 15.94 -22.39 9.57
CA LYS A 868 17.15 -22.09 10.33
C LYS A 868 16.82 -21.10 11.42
N TRP A 869 17.38 -21.31 12.60
CA TRP A 869 17.07 -20.55 13.80
C TRP A 869 18.35 -20.15 14.51
N ASN A 870 18.33 -18.93 15.07
CA ASN A 870 19.25 -18.58 16.13
C ASN A 870 18.71 -19.19 17.42
N LEU A 871 19.57 -19.91 18.14
CA LEU A 871 19.24 -20.58 19.38
C LEU A 871 20.39 -20.36 20.39
N PRO A 872 20.27 -19.35 21.26
CA PRO A 872 21.29 -19.05 22.27
C PRO A 872 21.56 -20.24 23.21
N SER A 873 22.73 -20.23 23.84
CA SER A 873 23.08 -21.20 24.89
C SER A 873 22.05 -21.17 26.01
N GLY A 874 21.58 -22.34 26.44
CA GLY A 874 20.52 -22.47 27.46
C GLY A 874 19.10 -22.51 26.89
N CYS A 875 18.91 -22.34 25.58
CA CYS A 875 17.61 -22.48 24.92
C CYS A 875 17.49 -23.80 24.12
N GLU A 876 16.27 -24.37 24.11
CA GLU A 876 15.88 -25.51 23.31
C GLU A 876 14.66 -25.21 22.42
N ILE A 877 14.56 -25.89 21.28
CA ILE A 877 13.40 -25.86 20.38
C ILE A 877 12.63 -27.17 20.53
N LYS A 878 11.34 -27.08 20.84
CA LYS A 878 10.40 -28.19 20.78
C LYS A 878 9.45 -28.01 19.60
N THR A 879 9.04 -29.14 19.02
CA THR A 879 8.06 -29.17 17.93
C THR A 879 6.90 -30.09 18.29
N ASN A 880 5.69 -29.76 17.85
CA ASN A 880 4.49 -30.58 18.08
C ASN A 880 4.50 -31.94 17.33
N GLN A 881 5.49 -32.14 16.47
CA GLN A 881 5.65 -33.34 15.66
C GLN A 881 7.15 -33.65 15.49
N LYS A 882 7.47 -34.87 15.05
CA LYS A 882 8.85 -35.30 14.85
C LYS A 882 9.48 -34.54 13.67
N MET A 883 10.56 -33.81 13.94
CA MET A 883 11.35 -33.08 12.96
C MET A 883 12.82 -33.51 13.05
N THR A 884 13.58 -33.33 11.96
CA THR A 884 15.03 -33.51 12.01
C THR A 884 15.65 -32.18 12.45
N ILE A 885 16.23 -32.16 13.65
CA ILE A 885 16.91 -30.99 14.21
C ILE A 885 18.42 -31.25 14.14
N SER A 886 19.16 -30.34 13.50
CA SER A 886 20.62 -30.46 13.32
C SER A 886 21.32 -29.17 13.72
N LYS A 887 22.38 -29.25 14.52
CA LYS A 887 23.24 -28.10 14.84
C LYS A 887 24.10 -27.77 13.62
N ILE A 888 23.99 -26.55 13.10
CA ILE A 888 24.81 -26.09 11.97
C ILE A 888 26.15 -25.54 12.49
N LYS A 889 26.07 -24.67 13.49
CA LYS A 889 27.19 -24.07 14.21
C LYS A 889 26.74 -23.68 15.61
N GLU A 890 27.65 -23.14 16.41
CA GLU A 890 27.27 -22.58 17.71
C GLU A 890 26.20 -21.49 17.54
N GLY A 891 25.14 -21.57 18.36
CA GLY A 891 24.01 -20.66 18.29
C GLY A 891 23.06 -20.85 17.11
N VAL A 892 23.29 -21.79 16.18
CA VAL A 892 22.42 -21.95 14.99
C VAL A 892 22.03 -23.40 14.75
N VAL A 893 20.72 -23.63 14.63
CA VAL A 893 20.14 -24.95 14.33
C VAL A 893 19.29 -24.91 13.06
N SER A 894 19.25 -26.04 12.35
CA SER A 894 18.33 -26.30 11.25
C SER A 894 17.24 -27.25 11.70
N VAL A 895 16.01 -27.01 11.25
CA VAL A 895 14.88 -27.92 11.44
C VAL A 895 14.29 -28.26 10.08
N THR A 896 14.20 -29.55 9.75
CA THR A 896 13.74 -30.02 8.44
C THR A 896 12.72 -31.15 8.53
N SER A 897 11.89 -31.27 7.48
CA SER A 897 11.00 -32.40 7.21
C SER A 897 11.08 -32.75 5.72
N SER A 898 11.02 -34.04 5.39
CA SER A 898 10.95 -34.52 4.00
C SER A 898 9.58 -34.30 3.34
N PHE A 899 8.60 -33.78 4.09
CA PHE A 899 7.24 -33.57 3.61
C PHE A 899 6.76 -32.13 3.87
N PRO A 900 5.84 -31.61 3.04
CA PRO A 900 5.05 -30.42 3.36
C PRO A 900 4.36 -30.56 4.71
N THR A 901 4.38 -29.52 5.52
CA THR A 901 3.85 -29.60 6.87
C THR A 901 3.57 -28.22 7.48
N GLU A 902 2.67 -28.21 8.46
CA GLU A 902 2.45 -27.10 9.39
C GLU A 902 3.00 -27.51 10.75
N VAL A 903 3.97 -26.74 11.25
CA VAL A 903 4.74 -27.09 12.46
C VAL A 903 4.61 -25.98 13.47
N LYS A 904 4.26 -26.36 14.70
CA LYS A 904 4.32 -25.48 15.87
C LYS A 904 5.65 -25.66 16.55
N PHE A 905 6.38 -24.56 16.67
CA PHE A 905 7.62 -24.42 17.43
C PHE A 905 7.32 -23.84 18.81
N GLU A 906 8.00 -24.34 19.82
CA GLU A 906 8.01 -23.81 21.19
C GLU A 906 9.46 -23.64 21.65
N PHE A 907 9.77 -22.45 22.17
CA PHE A 907 11.11 -22.10 22.66
C PHE A 907 11.14 -22.10 24.18
N ILE A 908 12.08 -22.85 24.75
CA ILE A 908 12.28 -22.94 26.21
C ILE A 908 13.71 -22.50 26.50
N CYS A 909 13.87 -21.46 27.31
CA CYS A 909 15.17 -20.94 27.73
C CYS A 909 15.28 -20.99 29.25
N HIS A 910 16.44 -21.43 29.76
CA HIS A 910 16.72 -21.64 31.19
C HIS A 910 17.59 -20.55 31.80
#